data_AF-A0A1H6JPD5-F1
#
_entry.id   AF-A0A1H6JPD5-F1
#
_cell.length_a   1.000
_cell.length_b   1.000
_cell.length_c   1.000
_cell.angle_alpha   90.00
_cell.angle_beta   90.00
_cell.angle_gamma   90.00
#
_symmetry.space_group_name_H-M   'P 1'
#
loop_
_entity.id
_entity.type
_entity.pdbx_description
1 polymer ?
#
loop_
_entity_poly.entity_id
_entity_poly.type
_entity_poly.pdbx_seq_one_letter_code
_entity_poly.pdbx_strand_id
1 'polypeptide(L)'
;MQLHVAISPNDATDKTLSWEVDDKLSVDQATGKITAIKDGVSTVRAIALNGTAVDEFEILVVSTIVFDNKSYKEILSKKTGRSWLDRNLGASEACKTRTDSNCYGDFYQWGRGRDGHQIAGSKTSSKLASSITPNNAKFITNMPAVVTDWTTALVDHQGDNRKVAWIDKGVNDICPKGYSVPTSKELSNEGGGSTSVFNGMLPLSGYRDVDGILEEANKKGSYWTRSIDSKNYRSTALVFGADGAQYFLNEGRARGYQVRCIKDTVGPPIIKSNIDVLSATFGEEITPITFVNFGAHVTRWSVDGLPVGLKMNYTTGVISGVPTKVQPKALYTVTASNDFGTSSAVISISVKSVAVPITSIQINHDIQRLGDTNVLEVGKVAQVSAALTPNNATIQKVSWSLNSKNATIHISKEGVTTLKGVSEGTVVLSATSLDGNNVVASLTIQVVAKVFNGKIYNTVTSPTTKRVWLDRNLDADMVCENATDSSCLGGLYQFGRFTDGHQKRSNHNIGKSPSKSITPSNNTLYGKTSSRAELFYDWTSADTYGFKRTDRYYGGVCPAGFSVPSKQEFIDEKIGLKTTTFNNFLKLPLTGMRKRVINIDKNIYVVESNSGRYWTRSRIASPRPEYKTVITHPWYYGWIFSKSTRVHVEIRLRANSLVFNSAAGSVSFKDDLPNLGLALRCIKSEPLPPIPDWLQDLFNWFGIKA
;
A
#
# COMPACT_ATOMS: atom_id res chain seq x y z
N MET A 1 10.76 -39.25 29.86
CA MET A 1 9.65 -39.04 28.90
C MET A 1 10.24 -38.87 27.52
N GLN A 2 9.56 -39.27 26.45
CA GLN A 2 10.04 -39.12 25.07
C GLN A 2 9.36 -37.91 24.42
N LEU A 3 10.14 -36.97 23.90
CA LEU A 3 9.61 -35.81 23.17
C LEU A 3 9.44 -36.16 21.69
N HIS A 4 8.43 -35.57 21.06
CA HIS A 4 8.13 -35.71 19.64
C HIS A 4 7.98 -34.32 19.02
N VAL A 5 8.65 -34.09 17.88
CA VAL A 5 8.63 -32.80 17.17
C VAL A 5 8.04 -32.99 15.78
N ALA A 6 7.12 -32.11 15.39
CA ALA A 6 6.62 -32.00 14.03
C ALA A 6 7.36 -30.84 13.33
N ILE A 7 7.99 -31.12 12.19
CA ILE A 7 8.79 -30.13 11.45
C ILE A 7 8.03 -29.74 10.18
N SER A 8 7.83 -28.43 9.99
CA SER A 8 7.18 -27.86 8.81
C SER A 8 8.13 -26.91 8.06
N PRO A 9 8.20 -26.97 6.71
CA PRO A 9 7.40 -27.85 5.86
C PRO A 9 7.85 -29.31 5.96
N ASN A 10 6.92 -30.24 5.76
CA ASN A 10 7.17 -31.68 5.98
C ASN A 10 8.23 -32.26 5.03
N ASP A 11 8.55 -31.57 3.94
CA ASP A 11 9.57 -31.89 2.94
C ASP A 11 10.91 -31.17 3.16
N ALA A 12 11.12 -30.54 4.33
CA ALA A 12 12.40 -29.94 4.68
C ALA A 12 13.56 -30.94 4.51
N THR A 13 14.62 -30.49 3.82
CA THR A 13 15.82 -31.29 3.53
C THR A 13 16.72 -31.50 4.74
N ASP A 14 16.64 -30.60 5.72
CA ASP A 14 17.30 -30.72 7.02
C ASP A 14 16.23 -30.73 8.13
N LYS A 15 16.18 -31.83 8.88
CA LYS A 15 15.26 -32.08 9.99
C LYS A 15 15.98 -32.25 11.32
N THR A 16 17.26 -31.85 11.36
CA THR A 16 18.08 -31.99 12.56
C THR A 16 17.75 -30.91 13.58
N LEU A 17 17.70 -31.33 14.84
CA LEU A 17 17.32 -30.49 15.98
C LEU A 17 18.37 -30.64 17.07
N SER A 18 18.58 -29.58 17.85
CA SER A 18 19.22 -29.63 19.16
C SER A 18 18.20 -29.32 20.25
N TRP A 19 18.43 -29.91 21.42
CA TRP A 19 17.57 -29.73 22.59
C TRP A 19 18.29 -28.89 23.64
N GLU A 20 17.61 -27.90 24.18
CA GLU A 20 18.09 -27.13 25.31
C GLU A 20 17.11 -27.31 26.48
N VAL A 21 17.66 -27.61 27.65
CA VAL A 21 16.91 -27.73 28.90
C VAL A 21 17.69 -27.04 30.01
N ASP A 22 17.00 -26.57 31.05
CA ASP A 22 17.65 -26.04 32.24
C ASP A 22 18.20 -27.14 33.16
N ASP A 23 18.74 -26.74 34.30
CA ASP A 23 19.36 -27.64 35.28
C ASP A 23 18.40 -28.58 36.02
N LYS A 24 17.10 -28.53 35.72
CA LYS A 24 16.07 -29.39 36.32
C LYS A 24 15.80 -30.65 35.51
N LEU A 25 16.19 -30.67 34.23
CA LEU A 25 16.05 -31.79 33.32
C LEU A 25 17.42 -32.16 32.70
N SER A 26 17.60 -33.41 32.33
CA SER A 26 18.57 -33.80 31.30
C SER A 26 17.83 -34.25 30.06
N VAL A 27 18.42 -34.03 28.90
CA VAL A 27 17.89 -34.45 27.60
C VAL A 27 18.95 -35.23 26.82
N ASP A 28 18.57 -36.39 26.31
CA ASP A 28 19.33 -37.09 25.29
C ASP A 28 19.16 -36.35 23.96
N GLN A 29 20.27 -35.82 23.43
CA GLN A 29 20.26 -34.99 22.22
C GLN A 29 19.85 -35.76 20.96
N ALA A 30 20.13 -37.07 20.89
CA ALA A 30 19.83 -37.87 19.71
C ALA A 30 18.37 -38.31 19.68
N THR A 31 17.81 -38.64 20.85
CA THR A 31 16.45 -39.16 20.93
C THR A 31 15.43 -38.10 21.32
N GLY A 32 15.80 -37.03 22.03
CA GLY A 32 14.86 -36.12 22.68
C GLY A 32 14.25 -36.71 23.97
N LYS A 33 14.86 -37.77 24.51
CA LYS A 33 14.40 -38.37 25.77
C LYS A 33 14.84 -37.53 26.96
N ILE A 34 13.90 -37.08 27.76
CA ILE A 34 14.17 -36.28 28.96
C ILE A 34 14.10 -37.09 30.25
N THR A 35 14.96 -36.73 31.22
CA THR A 35 15.01 -37.29 32.57
C THR A 35 14.96 -36.17 33.60
N ALA A 36 14.14 -36.35 34.64
CA ALA A 36 14.04 -35.40 35.75
C ALA A 36 15.30 -35.44 36.64
N ILE A 37 15.83 -34.27 37.00
CA ILE A 37 16.99 -34.12 37.90
C ILE A 37 16.54 -33.52 39.25
N LYS A 38 15.84 -32.38 39.22
CA LYS A 38 15.35 -31.69 40.43
C LYS A 38 14.01 -31.01 40.18
N ASP A 39 13.32 -30.64 41.26
CA ASP A 39 11.97 -30.06 41.23
C ASP A 39 11.94 -28.62 40.70
N GLY A 40 10.82 -28.27 40.05
CA GLY A 40 10.54 -26.94 39.55
C GLY A 40 10.12 -26.91 38.07
N VAL A 41 9.73 -25.73 37.59
CA VAL A 41 9.40 -25.51 36.17
C VAL A 41 10.68 -25.44 35.37
N SER A 42 10.77 -26.27 34.33
CA SER A 42 11.88 -26.36 33.39
C SER A 42 11.39 -25.98 32.00
N THR A 43 12.16 -25.15 31.32
CA THR A 43 11.93 -24.81 29.93
C THR A 43 12.66 -25.81 29.04
N VAL A 44 11.95 -26.37 28.06
CA VAL A 44 12.52 -27.23 27.02
C VAL A 44 12.40 -26.52 25.68
N ARG A 45 13.53 -26.38 24.98
CA ARG A 45 13.59 -25.77 23.65
C ARG A 45 14.05 -26.79 22.62
N ALA A 46 13.31 -26.89 21.52
CA ALA A 46 13.72 -27.60 20.32
C ALA A 46 14.20 -26.57 19.30
N ILE A 47 15.48 -26.64 18.92
CA ILE A 47 16.13 -25.64 18.06
C ILE A 47 16.54 -26.34 16.77
N ALA A 48 16.09 -25.84 15.63
CA ALA A 48 16.62 -26.28 14.33
C ALA A 48 18.12 -25.99 14.30
N LEU A 49 18.95 -26.92 13.80
CA LEU A 49 20.42 -26.82 13.92
C LEU A 49 21.00 -25.56 13.25
N ASN A 50 20.31 -25.04 12.23
CA ASN A 50 20.63 -23.79 11.55
C ASN A 50 20.18 -22.52 12.32
N GLY A 51 19.55 -22.66 13.48
CA GLY A 51 19.06 -21.59 14.35
C GLY A 51 17.83 -20.84 13.83
N THR A 52 17.25 -21.26 12.71
CA THR A 52 16.18 -20.51 12.01
C THR A 52 14.78 -20.71 12.59
N ALA A 53 14.57 -21.79 13.33
CA ALA A 53 13.31 -22.10 13.99
C ALA A 53 13.60 -22.62 15.40
N VAL A 54 12.86 -22.09 16.38
CA VAL A 54 12.90 -22.54 17.78
C VAL A 54 11.47 -22.70 18.26
N ASP A 55 11.18 -23.86 18.85
CA ASP A 55 9.94 -24.09 19.58
C ASP A 55 10.26 -24.33 21.05
N GLU A 56 9.38 -23.88 21.94
CA GLU A 56 9.62 -23.87 23.38
C GLU A 56 8.36 -24.28 24.14
N PHE A 57 8.53 -25.13 25.15
CA PHE A 57 7.46 -25.48 26.06
C PHE A 57 7.99 -25.73 27.48
N GLU A 58 7.14 -25.50 28.47
CA GLU A 58 7.51 -25.66 29.88
C GLU A 58 6.99 -27.00 30.45
N ILE A 59 7.80 -27.61 31.32
CA ILE A 59 7.48 -28.84 32.05
C ILE A 59 7.67 -28.59 33.54
N LEU A 60 6.68 -28.95 34.36
CA LEU A 60 6.83 -29.00 35.81
C LEU A 60 7.44 -30.34 36.24
N VAL A 61 8.65 -30.31 36.80
CA VAL A 61 9.32 -31.48 37.37
C VAL A 61 8.95 -31.61 38.85
N VAL A 62 8.47 -32.79 39.25
CA VAL A 62 8.02 -33.09 40.61
C VAL A 62 8.72 -34.32 41.16
N SER A 63 9.04 -34.33 42.46
CA SER A 63 9.63 -35.49 43.15
C SER A 63 8.58 -36.56 43.46
N THR A 64 8.99 -37.83 43.51
CA THR A 64 8.12 -38.95 43.92
C THR A 64 7.79 -38.82 45.41
N ILE A 65 6.51 -38.85 45.75
CA ILE A 65 6.04 -38.67 47.14
C ILE A 65 5.95 -40.04 47.80
N VAL A 66 6.78 -40.32 48.80
CA VAL A 66 6.71 -41.57 49.58
C VAL A 66 5.92 -41.30 50.87
N PHE A 67 4.83 -42.03 51.07
CA PHE A 67 3.99 -41.92 52.26
C PHE A 67 3.47 -43.29 52.68
N ASP A 68 3.74 -43.68 53.93
CA ASP A 68 3.38 -45.00 54.49
C ASP A 68 3.80 -46.19 53.61
N ASN A 69 5.10 -46.24 53.28
CA ASN A 69 5.70 -47.27 52.42
C ASN A 69 5.04 -47.42 51.03
N LYS A 70 4.26 -46.43 50.59
CA LYS A 70 3.66 -46.36 49.26
C LYS A 70 4.21 -45.13 48.52
N SER A 71 4.53 -45.33 47.24
CA SER A 71 4.98 -44.27 46.35
C SER A 71 3.80 -43.71 45.56
N TYR A 72 3.58 -42.41 45.69
CA TYR A 72 2.58 -41.63 44.97
C TYR A 72 3.26 -40.73 43.96
N LYS A 73 2.51 -40.37 42.92
CA LYS A 73 2.90 -39.33 41.96
C LYS A 73 2.04 -38.10 42.15
N GLU A 74 2.60 -36.94 41.83
CA GLU A 74 1.83 -35.72 41.73
C GLU A 74 1.24 -35.61 40.31
N ILE A 75 -0.05 -35.31 40.20
CA ILE A 75 -0.74 -35.02 38.95
C ILE A 75 -1.21 -33.56 38.95
N LEU A 76 -1.01 -32.87 37.83
CA LEU A 76 -1.44 -31.49 37.66
C LEU A 76 -2.82 -31.44 36.99
N SER A 77 -3.77 -30.77 37.63
CA SER A 77 -5.08 -30.48 37.05
C SER A 77 -4.92 -29.43 35.95
N LYS A 78 -5.20 -29.81 34.70
CA LYS A 78 -5.28 -28.86 33.58
C LYS A 78 -6.43 -27.86 33.71
N LYS A 79 -7.42 -28.17 34.57
CA LYS A 79 -8.62 -27.35 34.77
C LYS A 79 -8.40 -26.25 35.80
N THR A 80 -7.73 -26.56 36.90
CA THR A 80 -7.58 -25.65 38.05
C THR A 80 -6.12 -25.23 38.29
N GLY A 81 -5.16 -25.88 37.64
CA GLY A 81 -3.72 -25.73 37.94
C GLY A 81 -3.29 -26.36 39.26
N ARG A 82 -4.18 -27.06 39.97
CA ARG A 82 -3.87 -27.68 41.27
C ARG A 82 -3.17 -29.01 41.11
N SER A 83 -2.25 -29.29 42.03
CA SER A 83 -1.59 -30.59 42.14
C SER A 83 -2.34 -31.53 43.09
N TRP A 84 -2.44 -32.79 42.71
CA TRP A 84 -3.10 -33.85 43.48
C TRP A 84 -2.22 -35.10 43.55
N LEU A 85 -2.45 -35.97 44.54
CA LEU A 85 -1.92 -37.33 44.46
C LEU A 85 -2.62 -38.11 43.34
N ASP A 86 -1.87 -38.97 42.66
CA ASP A 86 -2.32 -39.74 41.50
C ASP A 86 -3.39 -40.81 41.81
N ARG A 87 -3.63 -41.13 43.09
CA ARG A 87 -4.54 -42.20 43.54
C ARG A 87 -5.08 -41.98 44.96
N ASN A 88 -5.94 -42.89 45.42
CA ASN A 88 -6.55 -42.82 46.75
C ASN A 88 -5.48 -43.06 47.80
N LEU A 89 -5.62 -42.38 48.93
CA LEU A 89 -4.75 -42.61 50.06
C LEU A 89 -4.89 -44.08 50.52
N GLY A 90 -3.76 -44.78 50.60
CA GLY A 90 -3.71 -46.22 50.94
C GLY A 90 -3.76 -47.16 49.73
N ALA A 91 -4.05 -46.70 48.52
CA ALA A 91 -4.09 -47.54 47.32
C ALA A 91 -2.71 -48.13 46.96
N SER A 92 -2.66 -49.35 46.42
CA SER A 92 -1.39 -49.98 45.99
C SER A 92 -0.96 -49.52 44.59
N GLU A 93 -1.91 -49.29 43.68
CA GLU A 93 -1.66 -48.76 42.35
C GLU A 93 -2.66 -47.68 41.92
N ALA A 94 -2.32 -46.90 40.90
CA ALA A 94 -3.27 -46.01 40.25
C ALA A 94 -4.29 -46.84 39.48
N CYS A 95 -5.54 -46.37 39.42
CA CYS A 95 -6.63 -47.14 38.82
C CYS A 95 -6.36 -47.46 37.35
N LYS A 96 -6.49 -48.74 36.97
CA LYS A 96 -6.57 -49.14 35.55
C LYS A 96 -8.00 -49.06 35.05
N THR A 97 -8.97 -49.41 35.91
CA THR A 97 -10.40 -49.26 35.67
C THR A 97 -11.07 -48.72 36.94
N ARG A 98 -12.32 -48.26 36.85
CA ARG A 98 -13.05 -47.72 38.01
C ARG A 98 -13.48 -48.79 39.02
N THR A 99 -13.40 -50.07 38.67
CA THR A 99 -13.73 -51.21 39.53
C THR A 99 -12.48 -51.99 39.98
N ASP A 100 -11.30 -51.40 39.79
CA ASP A 100 -10.02 -51.99 40.19
C ASP A 100 -9.83 -51.88 41.70
N SER A 101 -9.94 -53.01 42.40
CA SER A 101 -9.82 -53.06 43.86
C SER A 101 -8.45 -52.60 44.37
N ASN A 102 -7.39 -52.70 43.56
CA ASN A 102 -6.05 -52.28 43.97
C ASN A 102 -5.94 -50.75 44.13
N CYS A 103 -6.87 -50.00 43.52
CA CYS A 103 -6.85 -48.54 43.56
C CYS A 103 -7.87 -47.93 44.54
N TYR A 104 -8.61 -48.75 45.28
CA TYR A 104 -9.67 -48.29 46.20
C TYR A 104 -9.11 -47.47 47.37
N GLY A 105 -7.97 -47.89 47.91
CA GLY A 105 -7.39 -47.28 49.09
C GLY A 105 -8.17 -47.55 50.37
N ASP A 106 -7.92 -46.73 51.37
CA ASP A 106 -8.44 -46.91 52.73
C ASP A 106 -9.77 -46.17 52.97
N PHE A 107 -10.53 -46.59 54.00
CA PHE A 107 -11.86 -46.12 54.35
C PHE A 107 -11.87 -45.37 55.69
N TYR A 108 -11.59 -44.07 55.65
CA TYR A 108 -11.43 -43.24 56.85
C TYR A 108 -12.78 -42.80 57.43
N GLN A 109 -12.89 -42.83 58.77
CA GLN A 109 -13.94 -42.11 59.48
C GLN A 109 -13.62 -40.61 59.51
N TRP A 110 -14.64 -39.76 59.37
CA TRP A 110 -14.40 -38.34 59.11
C TRP A 110 -13.66 -37.63 60.26
N GLY A 111 -12.58 -36.92 59.92
CA GLY A 111 -11.72 -36.20 60.85
C GLY A 111 -10.78 -37.06 61.70
N ARG A 112 -10.76 -38.38 61.52
CA ARG A 112 -9.94 -39.30 62.32
C ARG A 112 -8.57 -39.50 61.69
N GLY A 113 -7.54 -39.60 62.53
CA GLY A 113 -6.18 -39.90 62.11
C GLY A 113 -5.99 -41.37 61.74
N ARG A 114 -4.81 -41.68 61.21
CA ARG A 114 -4.44 -43.06 60.88
C ARG A 114 -4.03 -43.82 62.13
N ASP A 115 -4.91 -44.70 62.59
CA ASP A 115 -4.66 -45.58 63.74
C ASP A 115 -4.93 -47.06 63.42
N GLY A 116 -5.28 -47.39 62.17
CA GLY A 116 -5.59 -48.73 61.69
C GLY A 116 -7.09 -48.98 61.43
N HIS A 117 -7.98 -48.09 61.89
CA HIS A 117 -9.43 -48.25 61.64
C HIS A 117 -9.79 -48.22 60.15
N GLN A 118 -9.02 -47.47 59.36
CA GLN A 118 -9.31 -47.20 57.96
C GLN A 118 -9.17 -48.43 57.04
N ILE A 119 -8.49 -49.48 57.52
CA ILE A 119 -8.32 -50.72 56.76
C ILE A 119 -9.68 -51.41 56.62
N ALA A 120 -10.06 -51.80 55.41
CA ALA A 120 -11.39 -52.33 55.11
C ALA A 120 -11.80 -53.53 55.99
N GLY A 121 -10.84 -54.38 56.37
CA GLY A 121 -11.04 -55.55 57.25
C GLY A 121 -10.78 -55.30 58.75
N SER A 122 -10.70 -54.05 59.21
CA SER A 122 -10.45 -53.76 60.62
C SER A 122 -11.60 -54.21 61.52
N LYS A 123 -11.27 -54.67 62.74
CA LYS A 123 -12.26 -55.06 63.75
C LYS A 123 -13.17 -53.87 64.12
N THR A 124 -14.39 -54.15 64.56
CA THR A 124 -15.36 -53.12 64.94
C THR A 124 -15.46 -52.91 66.46
N SER A 125 -16.01 -51.76 66.88
CA SER A 125 -16.27 -51.40 68.28
C SER A 125 -17.49 -50.50 68.38
N SER A 126 -18.49 -50.88 69.17
CA SER A 126 -19.66 -50.03 69.47
C SER A 126 -19.36 -48.91 70.50
N LYS A 127 -18.19 -48.93 71.13
CA LYS A 127 -17.78 -47.89 72.09
C LYS A 127 -17.28 -46.64 71.35
N LEU A 128 -18.04 -45.55 71.45
CA LEU A 128 -17.70 -44.24 70.90
C LEU A 128 -16.40 -43.67 71.50
N ALA A 129 -15.66 -42.90 70.70
CA ALA A 129 -14.44 -42.25 71.15
C ALA A 129 -14.75 -40.97 71.97
N SER A 130 -13.96 -40.75 73.03
CA SER A 130 -14.02 -39.53 73.86
C SER A 130 -13.02 -38.45 73.42
N SER A 131 -12.35 -38.63 72.27
CA SER A 131 -11.39 -37.70 71.68
C SER A 131 -11.40 -37.85 70.16
N ILE A 132 -10.95 -36.82 69.45
CA ILE A 132 -10.74 -36.86 67.99
C ILE A 132 -9.47 -37.64 67.59
N THR A 133 -8.57 -37.93 68.54
CA THR A 133 -7.34 -38.71 68.35
C THR A 133 -7.38 -40.04 69.12
N PRO A 134 -8.38 -40.92 68.89
CA PRO A 134 -8.44 -42.18 69.60
C PRO A 134 -7.24 -43.07 69.19
N ASN A 135 -6.57 -43.70 70.15
CA ASN A 135 -5.50 -44.65 69.85
C ASN A 135 -6.05 -46.09 69.83
N ASN A 136 -6.89 -46.40 68.83
CA ASN A 136 -7.52 -47.71 68.73
C ASN A 136 -7.78 -48.08 67.27
N ALA A 137 -7.16 -49.14 66.75
CA ALA A 137 -7.31 -49.58 65.36
C ALA A 137 -8.71 -50.09 64.98
N LYS A 138 -9.70 -50.09 65.88
CA LYS A 138 -11.05 -50.54 65.57
C LYS A 138 -11.88 -49.46 64.85
N PHE A 139 -12.66 -49.90 63.87
CA PHE A 139 -13.71 -49.09 63.26
C PHE A 139 -14.87 -48.93 64.25
N ILE A 140 -15.21 -47.69 64.56
CA ILE A 140 -16.23 -47.40 65.58
C ILE A 140 -17.59 -47.46 64.92
N THR A 141 -18.35 -48.48 65.30
CA THR A 141 -19.71 -48.68 64.85
C THR A 141 -20.67 -47.97 65.80
N ASN A 142 -21.83 -47.56 65.30
CA ASN A 142 -22.74 -46.71 66.08
C ASN A 142 -24.18 -47.24 66.02
N MET A 143 -24.53 -48.01 67.06
CA MET A 143 -25.78 -48.77 67.20
C MET A 143 -26.43 -48.54 68.58
N PRO A 144 -27.75 -48.21 68.71
CA PRO A 144 -28.68 -47.71 67.69
C PRO A 144 -28.89 -46.19 67.77
N ALA A 145 -28.53 -45.50 66.68
CA ALA A 145 -28.95 -44.17 66.20
C ALA A 145 -29.49 -43.12 67.19
N VAL A 146 -28.60 -42.22 67.64
CA VAL A 146 -28.97 -40.81 67.93
C VAL A 146 -27.92 -39.85 67.38
N VAL A 147 -26.64 -40.22 67.43
CA VAL A 147 -25.55 -39.45 66.82
C VAL A 147 -25.08 -40.18 65.56
N THR A 148 -24.80 -39.48 64.46
CA THR A 148 -24.23 -40.07 63.22
C THR A 148 -22.70 -40.04 63.23
N ASP A 149 -22.11 -39.95 64.42
CA ASP A 149 -20.70 -39.67 64.66
C ASP A 149 -20.02 -40.86 65.36
N TRP A 150 -18.71 -41.01 65.18
CA TRP A 150 -17.91 -42.02 65.87
C TRP A 150 -17.36 -41.54 67.22
N THR A 151 -17.62 -40.28 67.55
CA THR A 151 -17.28 -39.66 68.84
C THR A 151 -18.53 -39.48 69.71
N THR A 152 -18.33 -39.35 71.03
CA THR A 152 -19.41 -38.99 71.96
C THR A 152 -19.94 -37.57 71.69
N ALA A 153 -21.21 -37.30 71.97
CA ALA A 153 -21.91 -36.06 71.60
C ALA A 153 -21.22 -34.72 72.00
N LEU A 154 -20.36 -34.71 73.02
CA LEU A 154 -19.65 -33.51 73.47
C LEU A 154 -18.30 -33.27 72.76
N VAL A 155 -17.85 -34.22 71.93
CA VAL A 155 -16.55 -34.16 71.27
C VAL A 155 -16.75 -33.62 69.85
N ASP A 156 -16.42 -32.34 69.66
CA ASP A 156 -16.35 -31.72 68.33
C ASP A 156 -17.61 -31.96 67.47
N HIS A 157 -18.80 -31.79 68.05
CA HIS A 157 -20.08 -32.01 67.35
C HIS A 157 -20.25 -31.09 66.13
N GLN A 158 -19.70 -29.88 66.19
CA GLN A 158 -19.64 -28.94 65.05
C GLN A 158 -18.64 -29.37 63.98
N GLY A 159 -17.58 -30.08 64.36
CA GLY A 159 -16.56 -30.57 63.42
C GLY A 159 -15.43 -29.57 63.17
N ASP A 160 -15.40 -28.44 63.88
CA ASP A 160 -14.40 -27.39 63.68
C ASP A 160 -12.97 -27.89 63.96
N ASN A 161 -12.80 -28.68 65.03
CA ASN A 161 -11.49 -29.23 65.38
C ASN A 161 -11.04 -30.28 64.37
N ARG A 162 -11.94 -31.17 63.92
CA ARG A 162 -11.65 -32.20 62.91
C ARG A 162 -11.43 -31.64 61.51
N LYS A 163 -12.08 -30.54 61.15
CA LYS A 163 -11.82 -29.80 59.90
C LYS A 163 -10.38 -29.32 59.82
N VAL A 164 -9.85 -28.78 60.92
CA VAL A 164 -8.45 -28.32 61.02
C VAL A 164 -7.51 -29.51 61.17
N ALA A 165 -7.94 -30.59 61.82
CA ALA A 165 -7.11 -31.78 62.04
C ALA A 165 -6.69 -32.49 60.75
N TRP A 166 -7.42 -32.33 59.64
CA TRP A 166 -7.13 -32.90 58.31
C TRP A 166 -6.40 -31.93 57.35
N ILE A 167 -5.88 -30.81 57.86
CA ILE A 167 -4.95 -29.92 57.16
C ILE A 167 -3.51 -30.43 57.36
N ASP A 168 -2.56 -30.11 56.46
CA ASP A 168 -1.14 -30.39 56.63
C ASP A 168 -0.65 -29.98 58.02
N LYS A 169 -0.01 -30.93 58.72
CA LYS A 169 0.47 -30.82 60.12
C LYS A 169 -0.63 -30.70 61.18
N GLY A 170 -1.89 -30.92 60.81
CA GLY A 170 -3.00 -31.08 61.74
C GLY A 170 -2.82 -32.32 62.63
N VAL A 171 -3.49 -32.34 63.78
CA VAL A 171 -3.36 -33.42 64.77
C VAL A 171 -3.81 -34.81 64.26
N ASN A 172 -4.59 -34.85 63.18
CA ASN A 172 -4.99 -36.07 62.48
C ASN A 172 -4.64 -35.99 60.99
N ASP A 173 -3.55 -35.32 60.63
CA ASP A 173 -3.16 -35.20 59.24
C ASP A 173 -2.91 -36.61 58.65
N ILE A 174 -3.72 -36.95 57.66
CA ILE A 174 -3.67 -38.24 56.98
C ILE A 174 -2.97 -38.15 55.63
N CYS A 175 -2.72 -36.94 55.12
CA CYS A 175 -2.08 -36.74 53.83
C CYS A 175 -0.55 -36.62 53.98
N PRO A 176 0.22 -36.83 52.90
CA PRO A 176 1.66 -36.57 52.93
C PRO A 176 1.95 -35.11 53.25
N LYS A 177 3.14 -34.83 53.80
CA LYS A 177 3.58 -33.45 54.08
C LYS A 177 3.39 -32.53 52.86
N GLY A 178 2.75 -31.39 53.08
CA GLY A 178 2.40 -30.41 52.04
C GLY A 178 1.14 -30.77 51.25
N TYR A 179 0.34 -31.72 51.72
CA TYR A 179 -0.95 -32.09 51.17
C TYR A 179 -2.01 -32.11 52.27
N SER A 180 -3.25 -31.78 51.91
CA SER A 180 -4.40 -31.84 52.80
C SER A 180 -5.55 -32.63 52.18
N VAL A 181 -6.53 -33.01 53.00
CA VAL A 181 -7.84 -33.46 52.49
C VAL A 181 -8.53 -32.25 51.83
N PRO A 182 -9.07 -32.36 50.60
CA PRO A 182 -9.67 -31.22 49.91
C PRO A 182 -10.95 -30.76 50.60
N THR A 183 -11.27 -29.48 50.47
CA THR A 183 -12.61 -28.95 50.72
C THR A 183 -13.59 -29.39 49.63
N SER A 184 -14.88 -29.30 49.93
CA SER A 184 -15.94 -29.51 48.93
C SER A 184 -15.80 -28.55 47.75
N LYS A 185 -15.38 -27.30 47.98
CA LYS A 185 -15.15 -26.33 46.92
C LYS A 185 -13.97 -26.72 46.03
N GLU A 186 -12.82 -27.06 46.61
CA GLU A 186 -11.64 -27.53 45.86
C GLU A 186 -11.99 -28.75 45.01
N LEU A 187 -12.65 -29.75 45.59
CA LEU A 187 -13.04 -30.96 44.85
C LEU A 187 -14.13 -30.69 43.80
N SER A 188 -15.08 -29.79 44.05
CA SER A 188 -16.11 -29.41 43.07
C SER A 188 -15.55 -28.72 41.83
N ASN A 189 -14.48 -27.92 42.00
CA ASN A 189 -13.82 -27.24 40.90
C ASN A 189 -13.13 -28.25 39.96
N GLU A 190 -12.66 -29.39 40.47
CA GLU A 190 -12.10 -30.47 39.66
C GLU A 190 -13.16 -31.34 38.95
N GLY A 191 -14.39 -31.38 39.47
CA GLY A 191 -15.43 -32.31 39.01
C GLY A 191 -15.27 -33.72 39.60
N GLY A 192 -15.95 -34.70 39.01
CA GLY A 192 -16.12 -36.04 39.59
C GLY A 192 -16.55 -37.05 38.52
N GLY A 193 -16.44 -38.35 38.84
CA GLY A 193 -16.77 -39.42 37.89
C GLY A 193 -16.00 -39.31 36.58
N SER A 194 -16.71 -39.32 35.44
CA SER A 194 -16.17 -39.30 34.07
C SER A 194 -15.58 -37.95 33.63
N THR A 195 -15.88 -36.87 34.34
CA THR A 195 -15.38 -35.50 34.04
C THR A 195 -14.23 -35.09 34.97
N SER A 196 -13.78 -35.99 35.84
CA SER A 196 -12.77 -35.70 36.86
C SER A 196 -11.37 -35.54 36.26
N VAL A 197 -10.58 -34.66 36.88
CA VAL A 197 -9.16 -34.41 36.53
C VAL A 197 -8.23 -35.59 36.74
N PHE A 198 -8.74 -36.67 37.33
CA PHE A 198 -8.07 -37.96 37.44
C PHE A 198 -8.25 -38.82 36.17
N ASN A 199 -8.35 -38.21 34.98
CA ASN A 199 -8.70 -38.86 33.72
C ASN A 199 -9.98 -39.73 33.78
N GLY A 200 -10.96 -39.31 34.59
CA GLY A 200 -12.17 -40.09 34.81
C GLY A 200 -12.03 -41.30 35.75
N MET A 201 -10.89 -41.46 36.42
CA MET A 201 -10.50 -42.68 37.14
C MET A 201 -10.64 -42.59 38.67
N LEU A 202 -11.70 -41.93 39.17
CA LEU A 202 -12.09 -42.09 40.57
C LEU A 202 -12.79 -43.47 40.74
N PRO A 203 -12.26 -44.37 41.59
CA PRO A 203 -12.83 -45.70 41.75
C PRO A 203 -14.22 -45.70 42.40
N LEU A 204 -15.01 -46.72 42.02
CA LEU A 204 -16.31 -47.08 42.61
C LEU A 204 -16.07 -47.99 43.82
N SER A 205 -15.32 -47.50 44.80
CA SER A 205 -14.84 -48.25 45.96
C SER A 205 -15.89 -48.56 47.02
N GLY A 206 -17.12 -48.06 46.87
CA GLY A 206 -18.16 -48.18 47.88
C GLY A 206 -17.85 -47.38 49.14
N TYR A 207 -18.41 -47.80 50.26
CA TYR A 207 -18.13 -47.21 51.57
C TYR A 207 -18.32 -48.22 52.70
N ARG A 208 -17.72 -47.96 53.87
CA ARG A 208 -18.10 -48.66 55.10
C ARG A 208 -19.24 -47.94 55.80
N ASP A 209 -20.37 -48.60 56.01
CA ASP A 209 -21.49 -48.01 56.74
C ASP A 209 -21.17 -47.93 58.26
N VAL A 210 -22.09 -47.39 59.05
CA VAL A 210 -22.06 -47.24 60.51
C VAL A 210 -21.98 -48.57 61.26
N ASP A 211 -22.24 -49.69 60.57
CA ASP A 211 -22.02 -51.06 61.07
C ASP A 211 -20.63 -51.59 60.73
N GLY A 212 -19.81 -50.81 60.01
CA GLY A 212 -18.49 -51.19 59.54
C GLY A 212 -18.51 -52.17 58.37
N ILE A 213 -19.67 -52.44 57.77
CA ILE A 213 -19.83 -53.30 56.59
C ILE A 213 -19.53 -52.50 55.32
N LEU A 214 -18.74 -53.09 54.41
CA LEU A 214 -18.45 -52.50 53.10
C LEU A 214 -19.64 -52.70 52.17
N GLU A 215 -20.24 -51.62 51.70
CA GLU A 215 -21.40 -51.60 50.81
C GLU A 215 -21.08 -50.92 49.48
N GLU A 216 -21.87 -51.24 48.46
CA GLU A 216 -21.89 -50.55 47.15
C GLU A 216 -20.54 -50.53 46.40
N ALA A 217 -19.62 -51.44 46.76
CA ALA A 217 -18.38 -51.66 46.01
C ALA A 217 -18.69 -52.03 44.55
N ASN A 218 -17.89 -51.51 43.62
CA ASN A 218 -18.08 -51.55 42.17
C ASN A 218 -19.29 -50.77 41.63
N LYS A 219 -20.14 -50.17 42.49
CA LYS A 219 -21.35 -49.45 42.07
C LYS A 219 -21.26 -47.94 42.32
N LYS A 220 -20.71 -47.52 43.46
CA LYS A 220 -20.60 -46.12 43.88
C LYS A 220 -19.19 -45.77 44.34
N GLY A 221 -18.77 -44.52 44.13
CA GLY A 221 -17.58 -43.95 44.78
C GLY A 221 -18.00 -42.94 45.84
N SER A 222 -17.34 -42.94 47.01
CA SER A 222 -17.65 -42.05 48.14
C SER A 222 -16.38 -41.44 48.73
N TYR A 223 -16.26 -40.12 48.70
CA TYR A 223 -15.02 -39.42 49.04
C TYR A 223 -15.28 -38.37 50.10
N TRP A 224 -14.51 -38.43 51.18
CA TRP A 224 -14.55 -37.37 52.18
C TRP A 224 -13.92 -36.08 51.65
N THR A 225 -14.56 -34.97 52.01
CA THR A 225 -13.94 -33.64 51.99
C THR A 225 -13.73 -33.19 53.44
N ARG A 226 -12.83 -32.25 53.71
CA ARG A 226 -12.69 -31.65 55.05
C ARG A 226 -13.77 -30.60 55.37
N SER A 227 -14.76 -30.41 54.49
CA SER A 227 -15.82 -29.44 54.71
C SER A 227 -16.88 -29.97 55.69
N ILE A 228 -17.31 -29.09 56.60
CA ILE A 228 -18.40 -29.34 57.55
C ILE A 228 -19.74 -28.93 56.94
N ASP A 229 -20.80 -29.63 57.31
CA ASP A 229 -22.18 -29.17 57.12
C ASP A 229 -22.64 -28.39 58.35
N SER A 230 -23.50 -27.40 58.13
CA SER A 230 -24.12 -26.54 59.15
C SER A 230 -25.07 -27.26 60.13
N LYS A 231 -25.32 -28.56 59.95
CA LYS A 231 -26.24 -29.37 60.74
C LYS A 231 -25.50 -30.49 61.49
N ASN A 232 -25.74 -30.53 62.81
CA ASN A 232 -25.10 -31.37 63.82
C ASN A 232 -24.70 -32.79 63.35
N TYR A 233 -23.42 -33.16 63.53
CA TYR A 233 -22.84 -34.50 63.33
C TYR A 233 -22.67 -35.01 61.89
N ARG A 234 -22.74 -34.13 60.88
CA ARG A 234 -22.54 -34.48 59.47
C ARG A 234 -21.40 -33.68 58.84
N SER A 235 -20.84 -34.25 57.77
CA SER A 235 -19.80 -33.63 56.97
C SER A 235 -20.01 -33.88 55.49
N THR A 236 -19.43 -33.04 54.65
CA THR A 236 -19.67 -33.09 53.21
C THR A 236 -18.81 -34.17 52.54
N ALA A 237 -19.46 -35.04 51.76
CA ALA A 237 -18.82 -36.05 50.94
C ALA A 237 -19.23 -35.90 49.47
N LEU A 238 -18.32 -36.23 48.56
CA LEU A 238 -18.63 -36.44 47.15
C LEU A 238 -19.06 -37.88 46.93
N VAL A 239 -20.24 -38.09 46.35
CA VAL A 239 -20.76 -39.42 45.99
C VAL A 239 -21.12 -39.44 44.50
N PHE A 240 -20.79 -40.53 43.81
CA PHE A 240 -21.15 -40.71 42.41
C PHE A 240 -21.37 -42.19 42.04
N GLY A 241 -22.21 -42.42 41.03
CA GLY A 241 -22.51 -43.74 40.48
C GLY A 241 -21.65 -44.13 39.28
N ALA A 242 -21.92 -45.32 38.73
CA ALA A 242 -21.32 -45.81 37.49
C ALA A 242 -21.69 -44.94 36.27
N ASP A 243 -22.85 -44.29 36.31
CA ASP A 243 -23.31 -43.30 35.31
C ASP A 243 -22.49 -42.00 35.32
N GLY A 244 -21.65 -41.79 36.35
CA GLY A 244 -20.81 -40.62 36.50
C GLY A 244 -21.52 -39.40 37.07
N ALA A 245 -22.81 -39.49 37.42
CA ALA A 245 -23.54 -38.40 38.08
C ALA A 245 -22.96 -38.17 39.48
N GLN A 246 -22.66 -36.91 39.80
CA GLN A 246 -21.98 -36.52 41.03
C GLN A 246 -22.86 -35.67 41.94
N TYR A 247 -22.82 -35.96 43.24
CA TYR A 247 -23.57 -35.26 44.27
C TYR A 247 -22.68 -34.99 45.48
N PHE A 248 -22.79 -33.79 46.05
CA PHE A 248 -22.24 -33.52 47.38
C PHE A 248 -23.35 -33.75 48.41
N LEU A 249 -23.14 -34.71 49.29
CA LEU A 249 -24.10 -35.12 50.32
C LEU A 249 -23.54 -34.84 51.71
N ASN A 250 -24.44 -34.63 52.67
CA ASN A 250 -24.10 -34.43 54.07
C ASN A 250 -24.24 -35.76 54.80
N GLU A 251 -23.11 -36.38 55.09
CA GLU A 251 -23.01 -37.77 55.52
C GLU A 251 -22.59 -37.89 56.98
N GLY A 252 -23.02 -38.98 57.60
CA GLY A 252 -22.66 -39.30 58.98
C GLY A 252 -21.16 -39.54 59.10
N ARG A 253 -20.50 -38.83 60.03
CA ARG A 253 -19.05 -38.88 60.24
C ARG A 253 -18.54 -40.27 60.61
N ALA A 254 -19.40 -41.15 61.14
CA ALA A 254 -19.08 -42.54 61.45
C ALA A 254 -18.86 -43.45 60.22
N ARG A 255 -19.32 -43.05 59.02
CA ARG A 255 -19.07 -43.82 57.79
C ARG A 255 -17.59 -43.76 57.39
N GLY A 256 -17.10 -44.84 56.78
CA GLY A 256 -15.75 -44.94 56.25
C GLY A 256 -15.71 -44.66 54.75
N TYR A 257 -15.20 -43.52 54.33
CA TYR A 257 -15.06 -43.13 52.92
C TYR A 257 -13.60 -42.96 52.50
N GLN A 258 -13.38 -42.92 51.19
CA GLN A 258 -12.04 -42.75 50.63
C GLN A 258 -11.59 -41.29 50.70
N VAL A 259 -10.28 -41.08 50.58
CA VAL A 259 -9.67 -39.75 50.58
C VAL A 259 -8.72 -39.62 49.39
N ARG A 260 -8.86 -38.50 48.67
CA ARG A 260 -7.83 -37.95 47.77
C ARG A 260 -7.14 -36.82 48.51
N CYS A 261 -5.84 -36.65 48.29
CA CYS A 261 -5.07 -35.55 48.87
C CYS A 261 -4.74 -34.53 47.78
N ILE A 262 -4.96 -33.26 48.10
CA ILE A 262 -4.61 -32.11 47.26
C ILE A 262 -3.36 -31.43 47.83
N LYS A 263 -2.43 -31.04 46.97
CA LYS A 263 -1.22 -30.33 47.40
C LYS A 263 -1.64 -28.98 47.95
N ASP A 264 -1.15 -28.65 49.14
CA ASP A 264 -1.36 -27.35 49.72
C ASP A 264 -0.57 -26.32 48.93
N THR A 265 -1.28 -25.33 48.42
CA THR A 265 -0.63 -24.20 47.77
C THR A 265 -0.15 -23.24 48.84
N VAL A 266 1.06 -23.46 49.31
CA VAL A 266 1.82 -22.49 50.10
C VAL A 266 2.77 -21.74 49.17
N GLY A 267 2.72 -20.40 49.21
CA GLY A 267 3.59 -19.54 48.39
C GLY A 267 2.85 -18.65 47.38
N PRO A 268 3.58 -17.79 46.66
CA PRO A 268 3.00 -16.86 45.70
C PRO A 268 2.37 -17.58 44.50
N PRO A 269 1.55 -16.90 43.68
CA PRO A 269 1.21 -17.37 42.34
C PRO A 269 2.45 -17.59 41.49
N ILE A 270 2.32 -18.33 40.39
CA ILE A 270 3.38 -18.48 39.36
C ILE A 270 2.69 -18.35 38.01
N ILE A 271 2.76 -17.16 37.41
CA ILE A 271 2.00 -16.85 36.19
C ILE A 271 2.89 -16.81 34.93
N LYS A 272 2.34 -17.31 33.82
CA LYS A 272 2.91 -17.19 32.48
C LYS A 272 1.83 -16.74 31.50
N SER A 273 2.13 -15.74 30.68
CA SER A 273 1.22 -15.27 29.63
C SER A 273 1.18 -16.27 28.47
N ASN A 274 0.05 -16.35 27.77
CA ASN A 274 -0.09 -17.14 26.55
C ASN A 274 0.72 -16.59 25.36
N ILE A 275 1.12 -15.32 25.43
CA ILE A 275 1.98 -14.64 24.46
C ILE A 275 2.98 -13.75 25.18
N ASP A 276 4.15 -13.54 24.56
CA ASP A 276 5.14 -12.56 25.04
C ASP A 276 5.09 -11.25 24.23
N VAL A 277 4.56 -11.28 23.00
CA VAL A 277 4.46 -10.11 22.10
C VAL A 277 3.10 -10.03 21.41
N LEU A 278 2.47 -8.86 21.45
CA LEU A 278 1.26 -8.48 20.72
C LEU A 278 1.54 -7.35 19.73
N SER A 279 1.22 -7.57 18.45
CA SER A 279 1.19 -6.54 17.40
C SER A 279 -0.26 -6.28 16.99
N ALA A 280 -0.96 -5.40 17.71
CA ALA A 280 -2.36 -5.08 17.46
C ALA A 280 -2.52 -4.04 16.34
N THR A 281 -3.70 -4.02 15.72
CA THR A 281 -4.11 -3.01 14.73
C THR A 281 -5.10 -2.04 15.36
N PHE A 282 -4.94 -0.75 15.10
CA PHE A 282 -5.86 0.30 15.52
C PHE A 282 -7.29 -0.01 15.08
N GLY A 283 -8.24 0.02 16.01
CA GLY A 283 -9.67 -0.20 15.71
C GLY A 283 -10.09 -1.66 15.54
N GLU A 284 -9.17 -2.63 15.66
CA GLU A 284 -9.49 -4.06 15.60
C GLU A 284 -9.47 -4.70 16.99
N GLU A 285 -10.44 -5.57 17.28
CA GLU A 285 -10.48 -6.30 18.56
C GLU A 285 -9.33 -7.29 18.67
N ILE A 286 -8.62 -7.28 19.81
CA ILE A 286 -7.52 -8.21 20.03
C ILE A 286 -8.03 -9.59 20.43
N THR A 287 -7.31 -10.63 20.04
CA THR A 287 -7.43 -11.93 20.73
C THR A 287 -7.04 -11.74 22.20
N PRO A 288 -7.87 -12.17 23.16
CA PRO A 288 -7.59 -11.93 24.58
C PRO A 288 -6.26 -12.54 25.03
N ILE A 289 -5.50 -11.77 25.81
CA ILE A 289 -4.29 -12.26 26.48
C ILE A 289 -4.73 -12.95 27.77
N THR A 290 -4.30 -14.19 27.93
CA THR A 290 -4.62 -15.03 29.10
C THR A 290 -3.35 -15.45 29.81
N PHE A 291 -3.49 -15.82 31.09
CA PHE A 291 -2.37 -16.22 31.93
C PHE A 291 -2.66 -17.59 32.53
N VAL A 292 -1.69 -18.49 32.44
CA VAL A 292 -1.72 -19.80 33.13
C VAL A 292 -1.03 -19.62 34.47
N ASN A 293 -1.66 -20.12 35.54
CA ASN A 293 -1.11 -20.09 36.89
C ASN A 293 -0.71 -21.50 37.35
N PHE A 294 0.58 -21.70 37.61
CA PHE A 294 1.16 -22.94 38.14
C PHE A 294 1.35 -22.92 39.66
N GLY A 295 1.16 -21.76 40.28
CA GLY A 295 1.37 -21.54 41.72
C GLY A 295 0.07 -21.54 42.51
N ALA A 296 0.10 -20.87 43.67
CA ALA A 296 -1.07 -20.73 44.51
C ALA A 296 -2.18 -19.87 43.86
N HIS A 297 -3.42 -20.05 44.32
CA HIS A 297 -4.59 -19.33 43.80
C HIS A 297 -4.37 -17.80 43.82
N VAL A 298 -4.68 -17.14 42.71
CA VAL A 298 -4.57 -15.69 42.57
C VAL A 298 -5.80 -15.03 43.20
N THR A 299 -5.58 -14.10 44.12
CA THR A 299 -6.67 -13.31 44.72
C THR A 299 -6.82 -11.93 44.08
N ARG A 300 -5.74 -11.41 43.48
CA ARG A 300 -5.74 -10.09 42.83
C ARG A 300 -4.78 -10.05 41.65
N TRP A 301 -5.25 -9.49 40.54
CA TRP A 301 -4.46 -9.13 39.36
C TRP A 301 -4.23 -7.62 39.29
N SER A 302 -3.13 -7.20 38.67
CA SER A 302 -2.85 -5.78 38.37
C SER A 302 -1.98 -5.61 37.13
N VAL A 303 -2.18 -4.50 36.43
CA VAL A 303 -1.36 -4.03 35.30
C VAL A 303 -1.57 -2.53 35.14
N ASP A 304 -0.50 -1.80 34.87
CA ASP A 304 -0.53 -0.34 34.72
C ASP A 304 -0.40 0.09 33.26
N GLY A 305 -1.17 1.12 32.90
CA GLY A 305 -0.92 1.92 31.69
C GLY A 305 -1.21 1.24 30.36
N LEU A 306 -2.07 0.21 30.30
CA LEU A 306 -2.43 -0.50 29.07
C LEU A 306 -2.76 0.46 27.91
N PRO A 307 -2.52 0.05 26.64
CA PRO A 307 -2.87 0.85 25.47
C PRO A 307 -4.33 1.29 25.52
N VAL A 308 -4.61 2.54 25.16
CA VAL A 308 -5.96 3.09 25.22
C VAL A 308 -6.93 2.19 24.44
N GLY A 309 -7.99 1.74 25.11
CA GLY A 309 -9.00 0.83 24.54
C GLY A 309 -8.83 -0.64 24.95
N LEU A 310 -7.66 -1.02 25.49
CA LEU A 310 -7.46 -2.32 26.13
C LEU A 310 -7.71 -2.23 27.65
N LYS A 311 -8.27 -3.29 28.22
CA LYS A 311 -8.59 -3.37 29.66
C LYS A 311 -8.28 -4.76 30.20
N MET A 312 -7.87 -4.82 31.47
CA MET A 312 -7.76 -6.07 32.22
C MET A 312 -9.03 -6.32 33.03
N ASN A 313 -9.52 -7.55 33.01
CA ASN A 313 -10.45 -8.04 34.01
C ASN A 313 -9.64 -8.44 35.27
N TYR A 314 -9.71 -7.63 36.33
CA TYR A 314 -8.93 -7.84 37.55
C TYR A 314 -9.32 -9.08 38.38
N THR A 315 -10.43 -9.75 38.03
CA THR A 315 -10.83 -11.02 38.65
C THR A 315 -10.18 -12.21 37.93
N THR A 316 -10.12 -12.17 36.60
CA THR A 316 -9.64 -13.30 35.79
C THR A 316 -8.22 -13.13 35.24
N GLY A 317 -7.66 -11.92 35.28
CA GLY A 317 -6.37 -11.57 34.70
C GLY A 317 -6.39 -11.36 33.18
N VAL A 318 -7.54 -11.56 32.51
CA VAL A 318 -7.64 -11.49 31.04
C VAL A 318 -7.53 -10.04 30.56
N ILE A 319 -6.69 -9.78 29.56
CA ILE A 319 -6.61 -8.49 28.86
C ILE A 319 -7.32 -8.60 27.52
N SER A 320 -8.28 -7.70 27.26
CA SER A 320 -9.05 -7.66 26.02
C SER A 320 -9.46 -6.23 25.64
N GLY A 321 -10.01 -6.06 24.44
CA GLY A 321 -10.56 -4.78 23.97
C GLY A 321 -10.14 -4.40 22.55
N VAL A 322 -10.49 -3.18 22.16
CA VAL A 322 -10.19 -2.60 20.85
C VAL A 322 -9.29 -1.38 21.09
N PRO A 323 -8.03 -1.38 20.62
CA PRO A 323 -7.14 -0.26 20.85
C PRO A 323 -7.55 0.94 19.99
N THR A 324 -7.69 2.10 20.62
CA THR A 324 -8.18 3.33 19.99
C THR A 324 -7.09 4.40 19.86
N LYS A 325 -5.82 4.04 20.07
CA LYS A 325 -4.68 4.94 19.89
C LYS A 325 -3.46 4.15 19.42
N VAL A 326 -2.84 4.63 18.35
CA VAL A 326 -1.57 4.11 17.84
C VAL A 326 -0.47 4.35 18.87
N GLN A 327 0.40 3.36 19.07
CA GLN A 327 1.54 3.48 19.97
C GLN A 327 2.71 2.62 19.50
N PRO A 328 3.96 3.06 19.76
CA PRO A 328 5.13 2.21 19.58
C PRO A 328 5.09 1.02 20.53
N LYS A 329 5.99 0.05 20.28
CA LYS A 329 6.17 -1.13 21.15
C LYS A 329 6.53 -0.67 22.57
N ALA A 330 5.74 -1.12 23.55
CA ALA A 330 5.97 -0.89 24.97
C ALA A 330 5.90 -2.21 25.75
N LEU A 331 6.47 -2.24 26.97
CA LEU A 331 6.45 -3.38 27.87
C LEU A 331 5.43 -3.15 28.98
N TYR A 332 4.68 -4.19 29.33
CA TYR A 332 3.67 -4.17 30.38
C TYR A 332 3.94 -5.31 31.34
N THR A 333 4.08 -4.98 32.62
CA THR A 333 4.24 -5.96 33.68
C THR A 333 2.87 -6.26 34.28
N VAL A 334 2.41 -7.49 34.09
CA VAL A 334 1.19 -8.01 34.71
C VAL A 334 1.58 -8.74 35.98
N THR A 335 0.92 -8.43 37.09
CA THR A 335 1.20 -9.03 38.40
C THR A 335 -0.03 -9.76 38.92
N ALA A 336 0.17 -11.00 39.36
CA ALA A 336 -0.79 -11.78 40.13
C ALA A 336 -0.33 -11.89 41.58
N SER A 337 -1.26 -11.80 42.52
CA SER A 337 -0.95 -11.73 43.95
C SER A 337 -1.94 -12.52 44.83
N ASN A 338 -1.41 -12.97 45.97
CA ASN A 338 -2.15 -13.52 47.09
C ASN A 338 -1.46 -13.17 48.42
N ASP A 339 -2.00 -13.66 49.53
CA ASP A 339 -1.49 -13.37 50.89
C ASP A 339 -0.07 -13.91 51.14
N PHE A 340 0.44 -14.78 50.27
CA PHE A 340 1.76 -15.41 50.36
C PHE A 340 2.79 -14.79 49.40
N GLY A 341 2.38 -13.84 48.55
CA GLY A 341 3.29 -13.07 47.69
C GLY A 341 2.75 -12.84 46.27
N THR A 342 3.65 -12.52 45.35
CA THR A 342 3.32 -12.10 43.98
C THR A 342 4.17 -12.81 42.93
N SER A 343 3.64 -12.94 41.71
CA SER A 343 4.38 -13.30 40.49
C SER A 343 4.01 -12.35 39.36
N SER A 344 4.96 -12.09 38.47
CA SER A 344 4.80 -11.14 37.37
C SER A 344 5.20 -11.76 36.03
N ALA A 345 4.47 -11.40 34.98
CA ALA A 345 4.78 -11.71 33.59
C ALA A 345 4.90 -10.41 32.79
N VAL A 346 5.83 -10.36 31.84
CA VAL A 346 6.06 -9.18 31.00
C VAL A 346 5.56 -9.48 29.58
N ILE A 347 4.65 -8.65 29.09
CA ILE A 347 4.14 -8.71 27.73
C ILE A 347 4.55 -7.44 26.98
N SER A 348 4.89 -7.57 25.71
CA SER A 348 5.17 -6.43 24.86
C SER A 348 4.02 -6.13 23.90
N ILE A 349 3.49 -4.90 23.91
CA ILE A 349 2.35 -4.52 23.05
C ILE A 349 2.71 -3.33 22.17
N SER A 350 2.38 -3.43 20.88
CA SER A 350 2.39 -2.32 19.91
C SER A 350 1.03 -2.20 19.24
N VAL A 351 0.61 -0.97 18.90
CA VAL A 351 -0.64 -0.71 18.15
C VAL A 351 -0.26 0.01 16.86
N LYS A 352 -0.46 -0.66 15.73
CA LYS A 352 -0.17 -0.13 14.39
C LYS A 352 -1.41 0.56 13.82
N SER A 353 -1.21 1.63 13.06
CA SER A 353 -2.30 2.26 12.29
C SER A 353 -2.78 1.35 11.16
N VAL A 354 -4.05 1.49 10.79
CA VAL A 354 -4.57 0.94 9.51
C VAL A 354 -4.03 1.81 8.38
N ALA A 355 -3.36 1.21 7.40
CA ALA A 355 -2.92 1.92 6.20
C ALA A 355 -4.13 2.22 5.32
N VAL A 356 -4.33 3.49 4.96
CA VAL A 356 -5.32 3.92 3.96
C VAL A 356 -4.63 3.89 2.59
N PRO A 357 -5.00 2.97 1.68
CA PRO A 357 -4.37 2.82 0.38
C PRO A 357 -4.81 3.94 -0.60
N ILE A 358 -3.93 4.31 -1.52
CA ILE A 358 -4.28 5.11 -2.70
C ILE A 358 -5.11 4.23 -3.63
N THR A 359 -6.27 4.74 -4.07
CA THR A 359 -7.16 4.04 -5.01
C THR A 359 -7.12 4.65 -6.41
N SER A 360 -6.81 5.93 -6.55
CA SER A 360 -6.63 6.58 -7.85
C SER A 360 -5.65 7.74 -7.81
N ILE A 361 -5.07 8.03 -8.97
CA ILE A 361 -4.14 9.15 -9.19
C ILE A 361 -4.70 9.98 -10.36
N GLN A 362 -4.73 11.30 -10.20
CA GLN A 362 -5.03 12.25 -11.27
C GLN A 362 -3.79 13.10 -11.55
N ILE A 363 -3.34 13.13 -12.81
CA ILE A 363 -2.24 14.00 -13.25
C ILE A 363 -2.80 15.36 -13.63
N ASN A 364 -2.43 16.41 -12.89
CA ASN A 364 -2.75 17.80 -13.20
C ASN A 364 -1.59 18.45 -13.95
N HIS A 365 -1.87 19.25 -14.98
CA HIS A 365 -0.84 19.87 -15.82
C HIS A 365 -1.31 21.17 -16.49
N ASP A 366 -0.36 21.99 -16.93
CA ASP A 366 -0.59 23.22 -17.71
C ASP A 366 -0.22 23.09 -19.21
N ILE A 367 0.06 21.86 -19.67
CA ILE A 367 0.37 21.54 -21.08
C ILE A 367 -0.77 21.98 -22.01
N GLN A 368 -0.42 22.62 -23.12
CA GLN A 368 -1.39 23.07 -24.13
C GLN A 368 -2.15 21.90 -24.74
N ARG A 369 -3.48 22.01 -24.85
CA ARG A 369 -4.32 21.04 -25.55
C ARG A 369 -4.73 21.57 -26.93
N LEU A 370 -4.49 20.77 -27.96
CA LEU A 370 -4.93 21.02 -29.34
C LEU A 370 -5.83 19.86 -29.79
N GLY A 371 -7.14 20.12 -29.87
CA GLY A 371 -8.14 19.04 -30.02
C GLY A 371 -8.06 18.07 -28.84
N ASP A 372 -7.83 16.78 -29.14
CA ASP A 372 -7.66 15.73 -28.14
C ASP A 372 -6.20 15.41 -27.79
N THR A 373 -5.25 16.20 -28.30
CA THR A 373 -3.82 15.96 -28.10
C THR A 373 -3.23 16.96 -27.11
N ASN A 374 -2.51 16.48 -26.10
CA ASN A 374 -1.65 17.31 -25.26
C ASN A 374 -0.34 17.57 -26.00
N VAL A 375 0.05 18.83 -26.14
CA VAL A 375 1.16 19.25 -26.99
C VAL A 375 2.15 20.10 -26.20
N LEU A 376 3.43 19.75 -26.29
CA LEU A 376 4.52 20.47 -25.66
C LEU A 376 5.56 20.84 -26.73
N GLU A 377 5.89 22.12 -26.90
CA GLU A 377 6.94 22.53 -27.84
C GLU A 377 8.33 22.14 -27.30
N VAL A 378 9.25 21.78 -28.19
CA VAL A 378 10.66 21.56 -27.84
C VAL A 378 11.24 22.78 -27.11
N GLY A 379 11.88 22.54 -25.97
CA GLY A 379 12.47 23.58 -25.11
C GLY A 379 11.50 24.22 -24.11
N LYS A 380 10.18 24.06 -24.27
CA LYS A 380 9.19 24.54 -23.29
C LYS A 380 9.15 23.64 -22.06
N VAL A 381 8.83 24.26 -20.93
CA VAL A 381 8.68 23.63 -19.63
C VAL A 381 7.21 23.76 -19.20
N ALA A 382 6.63 22.66 -18.75
CA ALA A 382 5.28 22.56 -18.20
C ALA A 382 5.34 22.12 -16.73
N GLN A 383 4.38 22.57 -15.94
CA GLN A 383 4.16 22.13 -14.57
C GLN A 383 3.27 20.89 -14.56
N VAL A 384 3.65 19.88 -13.79
CA VAL A 384 2.85 18.66 -13.59
C VAL A 384 2.76 18.33 -12.09
N SER A 385 1.65 17.76 -11.67
CA SER A 385 1.46 17.28 -10.28
C SER A 385 0.51 16.09 -10.25
N ALA A 386 0.53 15.34 -9.15
CA ALA A 386 -0.35 14.21 -8.92
C ALA A 386 -1.29 14.53 -7.76
N ALA A 387 -2.61 14.45 -8.00
CA ALA A 387 -3.62 14.45 -6.95
C ALA A 387 -3.99 13.01 -6.60
N LEU A 388 -3.98 12.68 -5.32
CA LEU A 388 -4.17 11.32 -4.81
C LEU A 388 -5.53 11.17 -4.16
N THR A 389 -6.22 10.06 -4.44
CA THR A 389 -7.50 9.72 -3.81
C THR A 389 -7.35 8.42 -3.04
N PRO A 390 -7.81 8.36 -1.77
CA PRO A 390 -8.31 9.48 -0.98
C PRO A 390 -7.17 10.42 -0.51
N ASN A 391 -7.50 11.67 -0.20
CA ASN A 391 -6.52 12.69 0.24
C ASN A 391 -5.93 12.45 1.64
N ASN A 392 -6.41 11.42 2.35
CA ASN A 392 -5.92 10.97 3.64
C ASN A 392 -5.19 9.62 3.57
N ALA A 393 -4.79 9.18 2.36
CA ALA A 393 -3.94 7.99 2.20
C ALA A 393 -2.68 8.09 3.08
N THR A 394 -2.24 6.96 3.62
CA THR A 394 -1.14 6.93 4.62
C THR A 394 0.21 7.30 4.01
N ILE A 395 0.47 6.89 2.76
CA ILE A 395 1.68 7.23 2.02
C ILE A 395 1.28 8.05 0.79
N GLN A 396 1.47 9.38 0.85
CA GLN A 396 1.08 10.32 -0.21
C GLN A 396 2.23 10.65 -1.14
N LYS A 397 2.85 9.61 -1.73
CA LYS A 397 4.01 9.78 -2.61
C LYS A 397 3.82 9.00 -3.90
N VAL A 398 4.35 9.56 -4.97
CA VAL A 398 4.40 8.93 -6.29
C VAL A 398 5.84 8.91 -6.81
N SER A 399 6.15 7.92 -7.63
CA SER A 399 7.29 7.96 -8.53
C SER A 399 6.83 8.37 -9.92
N TRP A 400 7.66 9.16 -10.61
CA TRP A 400 7.40 9.59 -11.97
C TRP A 400 8.32 8.88 -12.95
N SER A 401 7.78 8.49 -14.11
CA SER A 401 8.56 7.88 -15.19
C SER A 401 8.16 8.40 -16.56
N LEU A 402 9.12 8.39 -17.48
CA LEU A 402 8.91 8.70 -18.90
C LEU A 402 9.30 7.49 -19.74
N ASN A 403 8.52 7.20 -20.78
CA ASN A 403 8.81 6.10 -21.71
C ASN A 403 9.81 6.47 -22.82
N SER A 404 10.20 7.75 -22.93
CA SER A 404 10.99 8.28 -24.05
C SER A 404 11.91 9.43 -23.60
N LYS A 405 13.03 9.59 -24.30
CA LYS A 405 14.00 10.69 -24.11
C LYS A 405 13.57 12.01 -24.78
N ASN A 406 12.42 12.01 -25.46
CA ASN A 406 11.84 13.19 -26.10
C ASN A 406 11.38 14.26 -25.11
N ALA A 407 11.29 13.94 -23.82
CA ALA A 407 11.13 14.89 -22.74
C ALA A 407 12.03 14.50 -21.56
N THR A 408 12.25 15.45 -20.66
CA THR A 408 12.86 15.22 -19.35
C THR A 408 11.92 15.69 -18.25
N ILE A 409 11.95 14.99 -17.13
CA ILE A 409 11.21 15.36 -15.92
C ILE A 409 12.20 15.74 -14.83
N HIS A 410 11.91 16.82 -14.11
CA HIS A 410 12.69 17.27 -12.96
C HIS A 410 11.77 17.47 -11.76
N ILE A 411 12.13 16.85 -10.65
CA ILE A 411 11.44 16.97 -9.36
C ILE A 411 12.33 17.82 -8.46
N SER A 412 11.91 19.04 -8.14
CA SER A 412 12.68 19.93 -7.27
C SER A 412 12.52 19.55 -5.79
N LYS A 413 13.42 20.08 -4.94
CA LYS A 413 13.33 19.92 -3.47
C LYS A 413 12.08 20.57 -2.87
N GLU A 414 11.46 21.50 -3.58
CA GLU A 414 10.23 22.20 -3.20
C GLU A 414 8.97 21.42 -3.63
N GLY A 415 9.13 20.22 -4.20
CA GLY A 415 8.02 19.38 -4.66
C GLY A 415 7.44 19.79 -6.02
N VAL A 416 8.02 20.82 -6.66
CA VAL A 416 7.62 21.27 -8.00
C VAL A 416 8.14 20.26 -9.02
N THR A 417 7.22 19.61 -9.73
CA THR A 417 7.55 18.67 -10.80
C THR A 417 7.36 19.36 -12.14
N THR A 418 8.45 19.46 -12.90
CA THR A 418 8.44 20.10 -14.22
C THR A 418 8.76 19.09 -15.31
N LEU A 419 8.09 19.22 -16.45
CA LEU A 419 8.32 18.44 -17.66
C LEU A 419 8.84 19.36 -18.76
N LYS A 420 9.98 19.03 -19.37
CA LYS A 420 10.58 19.81 -20.46
C LYS A 420 10.62 18.99 -21.76
N GLY A 421 10.13 19.57 -22.85
CA GLY A 421 10.29 18.98 -24.19
C GLY A 421 11.75 19.05 -24.66
N VAL A 422 12.31 17.94 -25.13
CA VAL A 422 13.71 17.82 -25.56
C VAL A 422 13.83 17.60 -27.06
N SER A 423 13.08 16.65 -27.60
CA SER A 423 13.05 16.32 -29.03
C SER A 423 11.67 15.87 -29.47
N GLU A 424 11.41 15.92 -30.76
CA GLU A 424 10.09 15.64 -31.34
C GLU A 424 9.69 14.17 -31.14
N GLY A 425 8.41 13.94 -30.83
CA GLY A 425 7.78 12.62 -30.78
C GLY A 425 6.87 12.42 -29.56
N THR A 426 6.29 11.23 -29.48
CA THR A 426 5.32 10.88 -28.44
C THR A 426 6.01 10.51 -27.13
N VAL A 427 5.47 11.01 -26.02
CA VAL A 427 5.91 10.76 -24.66
C VAL A 427 4.71 10.34 -23.82
N VAL A 428 4.89 9.34 -22.96
CA VAL A 428 3.94 8.96 -21.92
C VAL A 428 4.61 9.23 -20.57
N LEU A 429 4.00 10.15 -19.82
CA LEU A 429 4.34 10.43 -18.43
C LEU A 429 3.47 9.56 -17.54
N SER A 430 4.09 8.78 -16.65
CA SER A 430 3.36 7.95 -15.68
C SER A 430 3.70 8.36 -14.25
N ALA A 431 2.68 8.38 -13.39
CA ALA A 431 2.80 8.53 -11.95
C ALA A 431 2.35 7.23 -11.27
N THR A 432 3.20 6.63 -10.45
CA THR A 432 2.95 5.36 -9.76
C THR A 432 2.94 5.56 -8.25
N SER A 433 1.93 5.03 -7.55
CA SER A 433 1.85 5.13 -6.09
C SER A 433 2.99 4.38 -5.40
N LEU A 434 3.51 4.95 -4.30
CA LEU A 434 4.58 4.36 -3.48
C LEU A 434 4.07 3.77 -2.15
N ASP A 435 2.76 3.55 -2.05
CA ASP A 435 2.08 2.94 -0.91
C ASP A 435 2.05 1.39 -0.96
N GLY A 436 2.68 0.80 -1.99
CA GLY A 436 2.72 -0.64 -2.23
C GLY A 436 1.59 -1.17 -3.12
N ASN A 437 0.56 -0.36 -3.40
CA ASN A 437 -0.57 -0.79 -4.25
C ASN A 437 -0.31 -0.61 -5.75
N ASN A 438 0.76 0.09 -6.13
CA ASN A 438 1.18 0.28 -7.52
C ASN A 438 0.07 0.84 -8.44
N VAL A 439 -0.77 1.75 -7.92
CA VAL A 439 -1.75 2.46 -8.75
C VAL A 439 -1.00 3.36 -9.73
N VAL A 440 -1.34 3.30 -11.01
CA VAL A 440 -0.66 4.06 -12.08
C VAL A 440 -1.66 4.97 -12.80
N ALA A 441 -1.30 6.24 -12.96
CA ALA A 441 -1.93 7.14 -13.92
C ALA A 441 -0.95 7.51 -15.03
N SER A 442 -1.45 7.70 -16.25
CA SER A 442 -0.64 8.02 -17.42
C SER A 442 -1.19 9.21 -18.20
N LEU A 443 -0.29 10.03 -18.74
CA LEU A 443 -0.59 11.19 -19.58
C LEU A 443 0.23 11.11 -20.87
N THR A 444 -0.45 11.01 -22.01
CA THR A 444 0.18 11.01 -23.34
C THR A 444 0.34 12.44 -23.86
N ILE A 445 1.55 12.76 -24.31
CA ILE A 445 1.98 14.08 -24.75
C ILE A 445 2.71 13.94 -26.08
N GLN A 446 2.39 14.80 -27.04
CA GLN A 446 3.17 14.94 -28.27
C GLN A 446 4.14 16.11 -28.13
N VAL A 447 5.44 15.80 -28.14
CA VAL A 447 6.48 16.82 -28.18
C VAL A 447 6.68 17.21 -29.64
N VAL A 448 6.53 18.49 -29.94
CA VAL A 448 6.51 19.01 -31.32
C VAL A 448 7.51 20.13 -31.48
N ALA A 449 8.02 20.36 -32.69
CA ALA A 449 8.95 21.47 -32.90
C ALA A 449 8.27 22.81 -32.65
N LYS A 450 7.06 22.98 -33.20
CA LYS A 450 6.34 24.25 -33.09
C LYS A 450 4.84 24.12 -33.25
N VAL A 451 4.10 24.93 -32.48
CA VAL A 451 2.68 25.17 -32.68
C VAL A 451 2.51 26.57 -33.29
N PHE A 452 1.74 26.66 -34.37
CA PHE A 452 1.43 27.93 -35.01
C PHE A 452 0.03 27.93 -35.62
N ASN A 453 -0.78 28.94 -35.29
CA ASN A 453 -2.18 29.07 -35.72
C ASN A 453 -3.02 27.80 -35.51
N GLY A 454 -2.84 27.12 -34.36
CA GLY A 454 -3.57 25.89 -34.03
C GLY A 454 -3.11 24.65 -34.79
N LYS A 455 -2.03 24.73 -35.57
CA LYS A 455 -1.43 23.59 -36.27
C LYS A 455 -0.08 23.22 -35.67
N ILE A 456 0.19 21.92 -35.71
CA ILE A 456 1.45 21.33 -35.27
C ILE A 456 2.40 21.26 -36.47
N TYR A 457 3.62 21.74 -36.28
CA TYR A 457 4.71 21.63 -37.24
C TYR A 457 5.88 20.89 -36.60
N ASN A 458 6.42 19.95 -37.36
CA ASN A 458 7.67 19.26 -37.08
C ASN A 458 8.81 19.93 -37.86
N THR A 459 10.05 19.50 -37.60
CA THR A 459 11.19 19.98 -38.40
C THR A 459 11.83 18.90 -39.24
N VAL A 460 12.43 19.32 -40.36
CA VAL A 460 13.26 18.50 -41.23
C VAL A 460 14.62 19.15 -41.40
N THR A 461 15.69 18.35 -41.30
CA THR A 461 17.06 18.83 -41.46
C THR A 461 17.53 18.58 -42.87
N SER A 462 18.06 19.61 -43.53
CA SER A 462 18.64 19.48 -44.85
C SER A 462 19.78 18.45 -44.85
N PRO A 463 19.77 17.46 -45.77
CA PRO A 463 20.91 16.56 -45.92
C PRO A 463 22.16 17.30 -46.44
N THR A 464 21.98 18.43 -47.14
CA THR A 464 23.05 19.19 -47.81
C THR A 464 23.64 20.29 -46.94
N THR A 465 22.80 21.22 -46.45
CA THR A 465 23.26 22.41 -45.71
C THR A 465 23.24 22.23 -44.20
N LYS A 466 22.59 21.16 -43.71
CA LYS A 466 22.25 20.93 -42.28
C LYS A 466 21.35 21.98 -41.65
N ARG A 467 20.79 22.91 -42.43
CA ARG A 467 19.77 23.86 -41.95
C ARG A 467 18.48 23.14 -41.60
N VAL A 468 17.76 23.67 -40.62
CA VAL A 468 16.51 23.12 -40.11
C VAL A 468 15.33 23.88 -40.73
N TRP A 469 14.35 23.15 -41.24
CA TRP A 469 13.18 23.68 -41.92
C TRP A 469 11.91 23.18 -41.25
N LEU A 470 10.79 23.91 -41.36
CA LEU A 470 9.49 23.31 -41.06
C LEU A 470 9.20 22.18 -42.07
N ASP A 471 8.56 21.12 -41.61
CA ASP A 471 8.25 19.90 -42.37
C ASP A 471 7.23 20.11 -43.51
N ARG A 472 6.44 21.18 -43.45
CA ARG A 472 5.41 21.52 -44.45
C ARG A 472 5.27 23.05 -44.64
N ASN A 473 4.44 23.44 -45.62
CA ASN A 473 4.11 24.84 -45.86
C ASN A 473 3.23 25.41 -44.74
N LEU A 474 3.29 26.72 -44.50
CA LEU A 474 2.38 27.35 -43.54
C LEU A 474 0.91 27.12 -43.94
N ASP A 475 0.07 26.87 -42.93
CA ASP A 475 -1.34 26.50 -43.01
C ASP A 475 -1.64 25.13 -43.65
N ALA A 476 -0.64 24.33 -44.04
CA ALA A 476 -0.88 22.97 -44.54
C ALA A 476 -1.34 22.01 -43.43
N ASP A 477 -2.25 21.09 -43.73
CA ASP A 477 -2.75 20.08 -42.79
C ASP A 477 -1.77 18.92 -42.62
N MET A 478 -1.01 18.59 -43.67
CA MET A 478 -0.07 17.48 -43.68
C MET A 478 1.21 17.77 -44.48
N VAL A 479 2.25 16.97 -44.25
CA VAL A 479 3.42 16.91 -45.13
C VAL A 479 2.98 16.29 -46.46
N CYS A 480 3.43 16.84 -47.58
CA CYS A 480 3.00 16.34 -48.88
C CYS A 480 3.51 14.93 -49.16
N GLU A 481 2.60 14.04 -49.53
CA GLU A 481 2.92 12.75 -50.18
C GLU A 481 2.82 12.85 -51.71
N ASN A 482 1.97 13.75 -52.22
CA ASN A 482 1.83 14.09 -53.63
C ASN A 482 1.88 15.63 -53.82
N ALA A 483 2.55 16.10 -54.88
CA ALA A 483 2.74 17.52 -55.18
C ALA A 483 1.45 18.31 -55.41
N THR A 484 0.32 17.64 -55.70
CA THR A 484 -0.97 18.26 -56.01
C THR A 484 -2.02 18.03 -54.93
N ASP A 485 -1.69 17.39 -53.81
CA ASP A 485 -2.65 17.15 -52.72
C ASP A 485 -3.05 18.48 -52.06
N SER A 486 -4.34 18.80 -52.15
CA SER A 486 -4.93 20.02 -51.58
C SER A 486 -4.63 20.21 -50.08
N SER A 487 -4.54 19.12 -49.31
CA SER A 487 -4.33 19.14 -47.85
C SER A 487 -2.92 19.59 -47.47
N CYS A 488 -1.96 19.52 -48.40
CA CYS A 488 -0.55 19.80 -48.12
C CYS A 488 -0.06 21.12 -48.75
N LEU A 489 -0.88 21.79 -49.57
CA LEU A 489 -0.46 22.99 -50.32
C LEU A 489 -0.17 24.20 -49.42
N GLY A 490 -0.84 24.30 -48.27
CA GLY A 490 -0.75 25.45 -47.36
C GLY A 490 -1.42 26.73 -47.88
N GLY A 491 -1.30 27.83 -47.13
CA GLY A 491 -1.92 29.12 -47.43
C GLY A 491 -1.22 29.93 -48.52
N LEU A 492 -1.95 30.85 -49.16
CA LEU A 492 -1.45 31.76 -50.21
C LEU A 492 -1.38 33.19 -49.69
N TYR A 493 -0.20 33.60 -49.22
CA TYR A 493 0.05 34.85 -48.51
C TYR A 493 0.40 35.99 -49.47
N GLN A 494 -0.10 37.20 -49.16
CA GLN A 494 0.40 38.42 -49.79
C GLN A 494 1.77 38.78 -49.22
N PHE A 495 2.63 39.40 -50.03
CA PHE A 495 4.02 39.64 -49.65
C PHE A 495 4.14 40.43 -48.33
N GLY A 496 4.84 39.88 -47.34
CA GLY A 496 5.07 40.46 -46.02
C GLY A 496 3.83 40.61 -45.11
N ARG A 497 2.71 39.95 -45.44
CA ARG A 497 1.46 40.04 -44.66
C ARG A 497 1.34 38.87 -43.67
N PHE A 498 0.94 39.18 -42.44
CA PHE A 498 0.69 38.18 -41.40
C PHE A 498 -0.59 37.39 -41.65
N THR A 499 -0.72 36.27 -40.93
CA THR A 499 -1.95 35.48 -40.94
C THR A 499 -3.09 36.30 -40.31
N ASP A 500 -4.11 36.59 -41.10
CA ASP A 500 -5.36 37.27 -40.69
C ASP A 500 -6.60 36.65 -41.36
N GLY A 501 -6.41 35.49 -42.02
CA GLY A 501 -7.42 34.79 -42.79
C GLY A 501 -7.36 35.06 -44.30
N HIS A 502 -6.63 36.07 -44.76
CA HIS A 502 -6.52 36.37 -46.20
C HIS A 502 -5.93 35.21 -47.00
N GLN A 503 -5.00 34.49 -46.39
CA GLN A 503 -4.19 33.46 -47.01
C GLN A 503 -4.93 32.13 -47.23
N LYS A 504 -6.08 31.94 -46.55
CA LYS A 504 -6.86 30.70 -46.66
C LYS A 504 -7.24 30.44 -48.12
N ARG A 505 -7.09 29.20 -48.60
CA ARG A 505 -7.42 28.82 -49.99
C ARG A 505 -8.90 29.03 -50.34
N SER A 506 -9.79 28.83 -49.37
CA SER A 506 -11.23 29.08 -49.49
C SER A 506 -11.64 30.55 -49.47
N ASN A 507 -10.73 31.47 -49.17
CA ASN A 507 -11.07 32.89 -49.04
C ASN A 507 -11.17 33.60 -50.41
N HIS A 508 -12.34 34.19 -50.65
CA HIS A 508 -12.66 34.95 -51.86
C HIS A 508 -12.96 36.44 -51.58
N ASN A 509 -12.64 36.94 -50.37
CA ASN A 509 -12.91 38.34 -50.01
C ASN A 509 -11.93 39.29 -50.72
N ILE A 510 -12.46 40.26 -51.47
CA ILE A 510 -11.74 41.06 -52.46
C ILE A 510 -11.94 42.57 -52.16
N GLY A 511 -10.85 43.28 -51.82
CA GLY A 511 -10.85 44.73 -51.62
C GLY A 511 -10.60 45.52 -52.91
N LYS A 512 -11.37 46.60 -53.17
CA LYS A 512 -11.23 47.40 -54.40
C LYS A 512 -10.02 48.36 -54.40
N SER A 513 -9.47 48.68 -53.23
CA SER A 513 -8.34 49.60 -53.03
C SER A 513 -7.23 48.91 -52.24
N PRO A 514 -5.96 49.36 -52.30
CA PRO A 514 -4.91 48.88 -51.41
C PRO A 514 -5.27 49.11 -49.95
N SER A 515 -4.75 48.26 -49.08
CA SER A 515 -4.76 48.54 -47.65
C SER A 515 -4.02 49.85 -47.37
N LYS A 516 -4.57 50.66 -46.46
CA LYS A 516 -3.88 51.82 -45.87
C LYS A 516 -2.98 51.44 -44.69
N SER A 517 -2.90 50.14 -44.37
CA SER A 517 -2.08 49.59 -43.30
C SER A 517 -1.24 48.42 -43.82
N ILE A 518 -0.07 48.22 -43.22
CA ILE A 518 0.72 47.00 -43.40
C ILE A 518 0.25 45.86 -42.49
N THR A 519 -0.64 46.10 -41.52
CA THR A 519 -1.28 45.06 -40.67
C THR A 519 -2.80 45.19 -40.73
N PRO A 520 -3.43 45.00 -41.89
CA PRO A 520 -4.87 44.80 -41.90
C PRO A 520 -5.23 43.58 -41.05
N SER A 521 -6.30 43.66 -40.27
CA SER A 521 -6.79 42.59 -39.39
C SER A 521 -8.04 41.92 -39.96
N ASN A 522 -8.14 41.84 -41.29
CA ASN A 522 -9.28 41.28 -41.98
C ASN A 522 -8.80 40.30 -43.06
N ASN A 523 -9.66 39.40 -43.50
CA ASN A 523 -9.32 38.41 -44.52
C ASN A 523 -9.37 38.96 -45.97
N THR A 524 -9.41 40.28 -46.18
CA THR A 524 -9.54 40.85 -47.53
C THR A 524 -8.24 40.71 -48.31
N LEU A 525 -8.27 40.17 -49.52
CA LEU A 525 -7.15 40.21 -50.46
C LEU A 525 -7.12 41.56 -51.18
N TYR A 526 -6.04 42.33 -51.00
CA TYR A 526 -5.89 43.67 -51.56
C TYR A 526 -5.02 43.72 -52.84
N GLY A 527 -5.18 44.72 -53.69
CA GLY A 527 -4.36 44.94 -54.91
C GLY A 527 -5.12 44.74 -56.24
N LYS A 528 -4.56 45.17 -57.39
CA LYS A 528 -5.28 45.22 -58.69
C LYS A 528 -4.61 44.37 -59.79
N THR A 529 -5.36 44.00 -60.83
CA THR A 529 -4.85 43.58 -62.15
C THR A 529 -5.55 44.38 -63.24
N SER A 530 -4.82 44.91 -64.21
CA SER A 530 -5.27 46.04 -65.05
C SER A 530 -6.12 45.69 -66.27
N SER A 531 -6.92 46.66 -66.75
CA SER A 531 -7.03 46.93 -68.20
C SER A 531 -6.81 48.40 -68.65
N ARG A 532 -6.93 49.45 -67.80
CA ARG A 532 -6.27 50.79 -67.96
C ARG A 532 -6.54 51.72 -66.76
N ALA A 533 -5.47 52.39 -66.30
CA ALA A 533 -5.35 53.54 -65.39
C ALA A 533 -6.14 53.57 -64.05
N GLU A 534 -5.50 53.08 -62.98
CA GLU A 534 -5.19 53.83 -61.73
C GLU A 534 -4.48 52.82 -60.78
N LEU A 535 -3.30 53.23 -60.29
CA LEU A 535 -2.04 52.47 -60.26
C LEU A 535 -1.76 51.77 -58.91
N PHE A 536 -2.24 50.55 -58.70
CA PHE A 536 -1.92 49.80 -57.47
C PHE A 536 -1.56 48.33 -57.72
N TYR A 537 -0.29 48.08 -58.02
CA TYR A 537 0.32 46.75 -58.17
C TYR A 537 0.76 46.14 -56.83
N ASP A 538 0.58 46.90 -55.77
CA ASP A 538 0.81 46.52 -54.40
C ASP A 538 -0.52 46.27 -53.67
N TRP A 539 -0.50 45.40 -52.67
CA TRP A 539 -1.65 45.18 -51.81
C TRP A 539 -1.78 46.27 -50.73
N THR A 540 -0.74 47.05 -50.48
CA THR A 540 -0.76 48.13 -49.48
C THR A 540 -0.10 49.40 -50.01
N SER A 541 -0.63 50.55 -49.57
CA SER A 541 -0.07 51.88 -49.83
C SER A 541 0.82 52.38 -48.69
N ALA A 542 0.88 51.65 -47.57
CA ALA A 542 1.59 52.07 -46.36
C ALA A 542 3.11 51.74 -46.37
N ASP A 543 3.61 51.06 -47.41
CA ASP A 543 5.00 50.65 -47.54
C ASP A 543 5.42 50.57 -49.03
N THR A 544 5.48 51.74 -49.66
CA THR A 544 5.72 51.92 -51.10
C THR A 544 7.00 51.24 -51.60
N TYR A 545 8.03 51.14 -50.75
CA TYR A 545 9.33 50.56 -51.09
C TYR A 545 9.51 49.11 -50.59
N GLY A 546 8.57 48.58 -49.81
CA GLY A 546 8.59 47.18 -49.38
C GLY A 546 9.59 46.81 -48.28
N PHE A 547 10.35 47.77 -47.75
CA PHE A 547 11.37 47.52 -46.72
C PHE A 547 10.74 46.99 -45.43
N LYS A 548 9.67 47.63 -44.94
CA LYS A 548 8.99 47.23 -43.69
C LYS A 548 8.37 45.84 -43.79
N ARG A 549 7.92 45.44 -44.99
CA ARG A 549 7.37 44.09 -45.25
C ARG A 549 8.44 43.03 -45.44
N THR A 550 9.60 43.40 -45.97
CA THR A 550 10.76 42.51 -46.06
C THR A 550 11.30 42.21 -44.66
N ASP A 551 11.36 43.19 -43.77
CA ASP A 551 11.79 42.99 -42.37
C ASP A 551 10.88 42.01 -41.61
N ARG A 552 9.57 41.95 -41.92
CA ARG A 552 8.63 40.99 -41.33
C ARG A 552 8.85 39.54 -41.73
N TYR A 553 9.60 39.31 -42.80
CA TYR A 553 10.02 37.96 -43.15
C TYR A 553 11.19 37.45 -42.33
N TYR A 554 11.84 38.33 -41.54
CA TYR A 554 12.76 37.96 -40.48
C TYR A 554 12.06 37.68 -39.14
N GLY A 555 10.78 38.05 -38.98
CA GLY A 555 9.98 37.73 -37.79
C GLY A 555 8.50 38.10 -37.93
N GLY A 556 7.61 37.14 -37.60
CA GLY A 556 6.17 37.37 -37.43
C GLY A 556 5.27 36.72 -38.47
N VAL A 557 5.75 36.41 -39.69
CA VAL A 557 4.97 35.63 -40.67
C VAL A 557 5.13 34.13 -40.44
N CYS A 558 6.37 33.70 -40.19
CA CYS A 558 6.68 32.35 -39.71
C CYS A 558 6.58 32.28 -38.17
N PRO A 559 6.46 31.07 -37.60
CA PRO A 559 6.49 30.89 -36.16
C PRO A 559 7.77 31.46 -35.53
N ALA A 560 7.73 31.87 -34.27
CA ALA A 560 8.90 32.38 -33.56
C ALA A 560 10.10 31.42 -33.65
N GLY A 561 11.28 31.94 -34.01
CA GLY A 561 12.50 31.16 -34.29
C GLY A 561 12.63 30.68 -35.74
N PHE A 562 11.65 30.99 -36.59
CA PHE A 562 11.67 30.70 -38.02
C PHE A 562 11.41 31.96 -38.85
N SER A 563 11.94 31.97 -40.06
CA SER A 563 11.84 33.05 -41.05
C SER A 563 11.49 32.50 -42.42
N VAL A 564 10.99 33.36 -43.31
CA VAL A 564 10.81 33.00 -44.73
C VAL A 564 12.20 32.86 -45.36
N PRO A 565 12.49 31.82 -46.15
CA PRO A 565 13.80 31.61 -46.75
C PRO A 565 14.16 32.70 -47.75
N SER A 566 15.44 33.00 -47.86
CA SER A 566 16.03 33.85 -48.89
C SER A 566 16.21 33.06 -50.17
N LYS A 567 16.39 33.78 -51.28
CA LYS A 567 16.81 33.23 -52.57
C LYS A 567 18.07 32.39 -52.43
N GLN A 568 19.08 32.86 -51.69
CA GLN A 568 20.33 32.14 -51.53
C GLN A 568 20.13 30.84 -50.74
N GLU A 569 19.35 30.85 -49.66
CA GLU A 569 19.05 29.63 -48.92
C GLU A 569 18.38 28.58 -49.81
N PHE A 570 17.41 28.96 -50.65
CA PHE A 570 16.82 28.03 -51.61
C PHE A 570 17.81 27.51 -52.67
N ILE A 571 18.78 28.33 -53.10
CA ILE A 571 19.86 27.92 -54.00
C ILE A 571 20.80 26.93 -53.32
N ASP A 572 21.22 27.21 -52.08
CA ASP A 572 22.13 26.37 -51.29
C ASP A 572 21.54 24.97 -51.05
N GLU A 573 20.21 24.89 -50.89
CA GLU A 573 19.48 23.62 -50.76
C GLU A 573 19.40 22.80 -52.06
N LYS A 574 19.94 23.31 -53.18
CA LYS A 574 19.98 22.64 -54.48
C LYS A 574 18.60 22.20 -54.97
N ILE A 575 17.56 22.98 -54.67
CA ILE A 575 16.19 22.70 -55.07
C ILE A 575 16.14 22.68 -56.61
N GLY A 576 15.91 21.50 -57.19
CA GLY A 576 15.76 21.30 -58.63
C GLY A 576 16.97 20.77 -59.42
N LEU A 577 18.07 20.34 -58.79
CA LEU A 577 19.25 19.88 -59.54
C LEU A 577 19.27 18.40 -59.96
N LYS A 578 18.37 17.53 -59.44
CA LYS A 578 18.14 16.16 -59.95
C LYS A 578 16.68 15.74 -59.69
N THR A 579 15.97 15.36 -60.77
CA THR A 579 14.63 14.71 -60.84
C THR A 579 13.51 15.30 -59.98
N THR A 580 12.60 16.05 -60.64
CA THR A 580 11.32 16.60 -60.16
C THR A 580 11.34 17.19 -58.75
N THR A 581 11.28 18.52 -58.60
CA THR A 581 11.32 19.32 -57.36
C THR A 581 10.58 18.73 -56.13
N PHE A 582 9.55 17.91 -56.35
CA PHE A 582 8.83 17.18 -55.31
C PHE A 582 9.64 16.09 -54.57
N ASN A 583 10.65 15.48 -55.21
CA ASN A 583 11.48 14.42 -54.61
C ASN A 583 12.63 14.98 -53.74
N ASN A 584 12.74 16.30 -53.60
CA ASN A 584 13.67 16.94 -52.66
C ASN A 584 13.17 16.75 -51.22
N PHE A 585 14.07 16.80 -50.21
CA PHE A 585 13.75 16.66 -48.78
C PHE A 585 12.64 17.61 -48.28
N LEU A 586 12.46 18.78 -48.91
CA LEU A 586 11.40 19.73 -48.56
C LEU A 586 10.01 19.36 -49.09
N LYS A 587 9.93 18.43 -50.07
CA LYS A 587 8.70 18.01 -50.75
C LYS A 587 7.78 19.17 -51.12
N LEU A 588 8.31 20.20 -51.78
CA LEU A 588 7.56 21.42 -52.09
C LEU A 588 6.43 21.14 -53.10
N PRO A 589 5.14 21.32 -52.74
CA PRO A 589 4.03 21.10 -53.66
C PRO A 589 3.91 22.17 -54.76
N LEU A 590 3.10 21.86 -55.77
CA LEU A 590 2.64 22.78 -56.82
C LEU A 590 1.54 23.69 -56.28
N THR A 591 1.93 24.57 -55.35
CA THR A 591 1.03 25.43 -54.57
C THR A 591 0.17 26.39 -55.36
N GLY A 592 0.55 26.67 -56.60
CA GLY A 592 0.00 27.73 -57.40
C GLY A 592 0.32 29.12 -56.87
N MET A 593 -0.28 30.10 -57.52
CA MET A 593 -0.39 31.45 -57.01
C MET A 593 -1.84 31.86 -57.04
N ARG A 594 -2.19 32.75 -56.14
CA ARG A 594 -3.41 33.52 -56.20
C ARG A 594 -3.14 34.82 -56.93
N LYS A 595 -3.74 34.99 -58.10
CA LYS A 595 -3.77 36.29 -58.78
C LYS A 595 -5.21 36.77 -58.93
N ARG A 596 -5.37 38.09 -58.91
CA ARG A 596 -6.60 38.71 -59.42
C ARG A 596 -6.57 38.71 -60.94
N VAL A 597 -7.73 38.55 -61.55
CA VAL A 597 -7.93 38.77 -62.99
C VAL A 597 -9.23 39.54 -63.17
N ILE A 598 -9.24 40.46 -64.14
CA ILE A 598 -10.47 41.12 -64.59
C ILE A 598 -11.00 40.31 -65.78
N ASN A 599 -12.24 39.84 -65.70
CA ASN A 599 -12.89 39.16 -66.83
C ASN A 599 -13.37 40.19 -67.88
N ILE A 600 -13.92 39.69 -68.99
CA ILE A 600 -14.41 40.51 -70.11
C ILE A 600 -15.51 41.50 -69.65
N ASP A 601 -16.30 41.11 -68.64
CA ASP A 601 -17.39 41.90 -68.03
C ASP A 601 -16.92 42.86 -66.91
N LYS A 602 -15.60 43.02 -66.73
CA LYS A 602 -14.97 43.83 -65.68
C LYS A 602 -15.19 43.32 -64.23
N ASN A 603 -15.64 42.08 -64.05
CA ASN A 603 -15.70 41.43 -62.74
C ASN A 603 -14.31 40.93 -62.30
N ILE A 604 -14.03 41.04 -61.00
CA ILE A 604 -12.75 40.62 -60.40
C ILE A 604 -12.94 39.23 -59.79
N TYR A 605 -12.11 38.29 -60.22
CA TYR A 605 -12.09 36.93 -59.69
C TYR A 605 -10.66 36.48 -59.40
N VAL A 606 -10.56 35.41 -58.62
CA VAL A 606 -9.30 34.80 -58.21
C VAL A 606 -8.98 33.63 -59.13
N VAL A 607 -7.76 33.57 -59.66
CA VAL A 607 -7.28 32.44 -60.48
C VAL A 607 -6.10 31.79 -59.79
N GLU A 608 -6.14 30.47 -59.68
CA GLU A 608 -5.04 29.62 -59.23
C GLU A 608 -4.28 29.03 -60.43
N SER A 609 -2.96 28.84 -60.31
CA SER A 609 -2.11 28.31 -61.39
C SER A 609 -1.49 26.97 -61.02
N ASN A 610 -1.23 26.07 -61.98
CA ASN A 610 -0.57 24.78 -61.72
C ASN A 610 0.97 24.85 -61.68
N SER A 611 1.55 25.67 -60.80
CA SER A 611 3.01 25.79 -60.60
C SER A 611 3.37 25.96 -59.14
N GLY A 612 4.49 25.41 -58.66
CA GLY A 612 4.99 25.73 -57.33
C GLY A 612 5.49 27.17 -57.28
N ARG A 613 4.92 28.00 -56.39
CA ARG A 613 5.34 29.40 -56.19
C ARG A 613 5.42 29.76 -54.72
N TYR A 614 6.57 30.30 -54.33
CA TYR A 614 6.90 30.61 -52.94
C TYR A 614 7.54 31.99 -52.82
N TRP A 615 7.15 32.77 -51.81
CA TRP A 615 7.86 34.01 -51.50
C TRP A 615 9.25 33.73 -50.93
N THR A 616 10.18 34.63 -51.21
CA THR A 616 11.48 34.68 -50.53
C THR A 616 11.62 35.98 -49.74
N ARG A 617 12.46 35.97 -48.69
CA ARG A 617 12.83 37.18 -47.94
C ARG A 617 13.93 38.01 -48.58
N SER A 618 14.41 37.62 -49.77
CA SER A 618 15.51 38.35 -50.41
C SER A 618 15.10 39.78 -50.72
N ARG A 619 16.02 40.71 -50.48
CA ARG A 619 15.79 42.14 -50.68
C ARG A 619 15.23 42.39 -52.07
N ILE A 620 14.21 43.22 -52.11
CA ILE A 620 13.62 43.75 -53.32
C ILE A 620 14.71 44.55 -54.04
N ALA A 621 15.02 44.20 -55.29
CA ALA A 621 15.89 45.03 -56.12
C ALA A 621 15.22 46.40 -56.30
N SER A 622 16.01 47.49 -56.27
CA SER A 622 15.52 48.87 -56.38
C SER A 622 14.39 48.97 -57.42
N PRO A 623 13.30 49.69 -57.12
CA PRO A 623 12.17 49.80 -58.02
C PRO A 623 12.64 50.21 -59.42
N ARG A 624 12.53 49.32 -60.40
CA ARG A 624 12.99 49.61 -61.76
C ARG A 624 11.95 50.46 -62.46
N PRO A 625 12.31 51.60 -63.06
CA PRO A 625 11.42 52.27 -64.01
C PRO A 625 11.19 51.34 -65.20
N GLU A 626 10.00 50.76 -65.29
CA GLU A 626 9.56 50.06 -66.49
C GLU A 626 8.91 51.09 -67.42
N TYR A 627 9.59 51.40 -68.52
CA TYR A 627 9.04 52.25 -69.57
C TYR A 627 8.02 51.47 -70.39
N LYS A 628 6.75 51.89 -70.39
CA LYS A 628 5.77 51.42 -71.37
C LYS A 628 5.52 52.51 -72.40
N THR A 629 5.92 52.27 -73.64
CA THR A 629 5.47 53.07 -74.78
C THR A 629 4.01 52.72 -75.04
N VAL A 630 3.10 53.68 -74.87
CA VAL A 630 1.71 53.52 -75.31
C VAL A 630 1.68 53.81 -76.81
N ILE A 631 1.61 52.77 -77.64
CA ILE A 631 1.20 52.94 -79.04
C ILE A 631 -0.33 52.97 -79.04
N THR A 632 -0.91 54.08 -79.47
CA THR A 632 -2.35 54.20 -79.72
C THR A 632 -2.72 53.37 -80.95
N HIS A 633 -3.77 52.55 -80.85
CA HIS A 633 -4.31 51.77 -81.97
C HIS A 633 -5.05 52.66 -82.99
N PRO A 634 -5.11 52.29 -84.28
CA PRO A 634 -5.35 53.21 -85.41
C PRO A 634 -6.82 53.40 -85.82
N TRP A 635 -7.78 53.56 -84.90
CA TRP A 635 -9.22 53.61 -85.28
C TRP A 635 -10.00 54.86 -84.87
N TYR A 636 -9.37 56.02 -84.77
CA TYR A 636 -10.11 57.29 -84.78
C TYR A 636 -9.43 58.30 -85.71
N TYR A 637 -9.98 58.41 -86.91
CA TYR A 637 -9.85 59.58 -87.78
C TYR A 637 -10.54 60.77 -87.10
N GLY A 638 -9.86 61.92 -87.02
CA GLY A 638 -10.48 63.19 -86.62
C GLY A 638 -9.56 64.11 -85.83
N TRP A 639 -8.75 64.89 -86.56
CA TRP A 639 -8.22 66.22 -86.24
C TRP A 639 -7.94 66.57 -84.76
N ILE A 640 -6.66 66.66 -84.39
CA ILE A 640 -5.97 67.89 -83.91
C ILE A 640 -4.53 67.50 -83.53
N PHE A 641 -3.57 68.27 -84.03
CA PHE A 641 -2.17 68.22 -83.62
C PHE A 641 -2.01 68.53 -82.12
N SER A 642 -1.37 67.64 -81.36
CA SER A 642 -0.23 68.05 -80.53
C SER A 642 0.63 66.85 -80.10
N LYS A 643 1.93 67.04 -80.20
CA LYS A 643 2.99 66.16 -79.68
C LYS A 643 2.76 65.91 -78.18
N SER A 644 2.47 64.68 -77.79
CA SER A 644 2.90 64.18 -76.47
C SER A 644 2.83 62.66 -76.45
N THR A 645 3.91 62.01 -76.89
CA THR A 645 4.21 60.64 -76.47
C THR A 645 4.33 60.68 -74.95
N ARG A 646 3.26 60.32 -74.22
CA ARG A 646 3.34 60.20 -72.77
C ARG A 646 4.13 58.94 -72.46
N VAL A 647 5.42 59.11 -72.18
CA VAL A 647 6.24 58.09 -71.56
C VAL A 647 5.76 57.97 -70.12
N HIS A 648 4.92 56.98 -69.85
CA HIS A 648 4.64 56.60 -68.47
C HIS A 648 5.84 55.82 -67.95
N VAL A 649 6.62 56.48 -67.09
CA VAL A 649 7.66 55.83 -66.28
C VAL A 649 6.96 55.23 -65.08
N GLU A 650 6.87 53.91 -65.04
CA GLU A 650 6.20 53.22 -63.94
C GLU A 650 7.24 52.55 -63.03
N ILE A 651 7.28 52.99 -61.78
CA ILE A 651 8.13 52.41 -60.76
C ILE A 651 7.37 51.26 -60.11
N ARG A 652 7.80 50.01 -60.35
CA ARG A 652 7.14 48.82 -59.79
C ARG A 652 7.95 48.21 -58.66
N LEU A 653 7.29 48.01 -57.52
CA LEU A 653 7.81 47.12 -56.49
C LEU A 653 7.59 45.68 -56.94
N ARG A 654 8.64 44.87 -56.95
CA ARG A 654 8.56 43.43 -57.23
C ARG A 654 9.30 42.66 -56.15
N ALA A 655 8.66 41.62 -55.66
CA ALA A 655 9.20 40.76 -54.63
C ALA A 655 9.76 39.47 -55.23
N ASN A 656 10.87 38.99 -54.69
CA ASN A 656 11.49 37.78 -55.20
C ASN A 656 10.69 36.53 -54.80
N SER A 657 10.54 35.62 -55.75
CA SER A 657 9.79 34.38 -55.60
C SER A 657 10.52 33.21 -56.26
N LEU A 658 10.38 32.02 -55.67
CA LEU A 658 10.79 30.75 -56.25
C LEU A 658 9.66 30.22 -57.12
N VAL A 659 9.96 29.78 -58.34
CA VAL A 659 8.98 29.27 -59.31
C VAL A 659 9.48 27.99 -59.99
N PHE A 660 8.63 26.95 -60.00
CA PHE A 660 8.88 25.69 -60.71
C PHE A 660 7.58 25.06 -61.23
N ASN A 661 7.68 24.21 -62.26
CA ASN A 661 6.55 23.49 -62.84
C ASN A 661 6.81 21.98 -62.91
N SER A 662 5.76 21.20 -63.14
CA SER A 662 5.85 19.73 -63.28
C SER A 662 6.53 19.28 -64.58
N ALA A 663 6.51 20.10 -65.63
CA ALA A 663 6.86 19.69 -66.99
C ALA A 663 8.34 19.86 -67.37
N ALA A 664 9.05 20.84 -66.79
CA ALA A 664 10.38 21.23 -67.26
C ALA A 664 11.53 20.88 -66.30
N GLY A 665 11.23 20.39 -65.09
CA GLY A 665 12.24 20.12 -64.06
C GLY A 665 13.09 21.33 -63.65
N SER A 666 12.81 22.53 -64.17
CA SER A 666 13.61 23.73 -63.99
C SER A 666 13.04 24.58 -62.86
N VAL A 667 13.91 24.91 -61.91
CA VAL A 667 13.64 25.84 -60.83
C VAL A 667 14.19 27.20 -61.22
N SER A 668 13.38 28.24 -61.09
CA SER A 668 13.75 29.62 -61.46
C SER A 668 13.33 30.60 -60.37
N PHE A 669 13.94 31.77 -60.36
CA PHE A 669 13.51 32.88 -59.50
C PHE A 669 12.88 33.98 -60.35
N LYS A 670 11.77 34.54 -59.88
CA LYS A 670 11.06 35.63 -60.54
C LYS A 670 10.82 36.79 -59.59
N ASP A 671 10.67 37.97 -60.17
CA ASP A 671 10.25 39.17 -59.46
C ASP A 671 8.75 39.36 -59.70
N ASP A 672 7.96 38.84 -58.75
CA ASP A 672 6.50 38.78 -58.76
C ASP A 672 5.89 40.02 -58.07
N LEU A 673 4.64 40.32 -58.40
CA LEU A 673 3.94 41.46 -57.81
C LEU A 673 3.56 41.17 -56.34
N PRO A 674 3.82 42.08 -55.39
CA PRO A 674 3.55 41.88 -53.97
C PRO A 674 2.09 41.52 -53.64
N ASN A 675 1.15 41.91 -54.50
CA ASN A 675 -0.27 41.63 -54.33
C ASN A 675 -0.69 40.19 -54.64
N LEU A 676 0.18 39.39 -55.26
CA LEU A 676 -0.07 37.96 -55.47
C LEU A 676 -0.11 37.22 -54.13
N GLY A 677 -0.93 36.18 -54.06
CA GLY A 677 -0.88 35.21 -52.95
C GLY A 677 0.05 34.07 -53.33
N LEU A 678 1.21 33.94 -52.69
CA LEU A 678 2.12 32.81 -52.90
C LEU A 678 2.27 32.00 -51.61
N ALA A 679 2.69 30.75 -51.74
CA ALA A 679 2.91 29.92 -50.56
C ALA A 679 4.14 30.34 -49.77
N LEU A 680 4.17 29.91 -48.51
CA LEU A 680 5.30 30.15 -47.61
C LEU A 680 5.84 28.83 -47.08
N ARG A 681 7.16 28.70 -47.19
CA ARG A 681 7.94 27.75 -46.41
C ARG A 681 8.73 28.53 -45.37
N CYS A 682 9.10 27.89 -44.27
CA CYS A 682 9.88 28.53 -43.21
C CYS A 682 11.14 27.72 -42.89
N ILE A 683 12.23 28.44 -42.66
CA ILE A 683 13.54 27.93 -42.26
C ILE A 683 13.85 28.48 -40.86
N LYS A 684 14.50 27.68 -40.01
CA LYS A 684 14.94 28.10 -38.68
C LYS A 684 15.88 29.30 -38.85
N SER A 685 15.58 30.39 -38.16
CA SER A 685 16.39 31.61 -38.25
C SER A 685 17.76 31.33 -37.62
N GLU A 686 18.82 31.53 -38.39
CA GLU A 686 20.17 31.65 -37.82
C GLU A 686 20.20 32.96 -37.01
N PRO A 687 20.82 32.99 -35.81
CA PRO A 687 21.07 34.25 -35.13
C PRO A 687 21.83 35.15 -36.11
N LEU A 688 21.37 36.39 -36.28
CA LEU A 688 22.14 37.37 -37.05
C LEU A 688 23.57 37.35 -36.48
N PRO A 689 24.61 37.20 -37.31
CA PRO A 689 25.96 37.31 -36.82
C PRO A 689 26.07 38.63 -36.04
N PRO A 690 26.75 38.65 -34.88
CA PRO A 690 26.94 39.89 -34.15
C PRO A 690 27.50 40.93 -35.12
N ILE A 691 26.96 42.15 -35.06
CA ILE A 691 27.45 43.26 -35.87
C ILE A 691 28.96 43.32 -35.59
N PRO A 692 29.82 43.16 -36.62
CA PRO A 692 31.26 43.23 -36.41
C PRO A 692 31.60 44.54 -35.69
N ASP A 693 32.49 44.51 -34.70
CA ASP A 693 32.78 45.67 -33.84
C ASP A 693 33.05 46.95 -34.66
N TRP A 694 33.74 46.82 -35.80
CA TRP A 694 34.01 47.94 -36.71
C TRP A 694 32.76 48.61 -37.30
N LEU A 695 31.70 47.85 -37.54
CA LEU A 695 30.44 48.37 -38.07
C LEU A 695 29.58 48.97 -36.94
N GLN A 696 29.70 48.41 -35.72
CA GLN A 696 29.11 48.98 -34.52
C GLN A 696 29.72 50.35 -34.18
N ASP A 697 31.05 50.44 -34.29
CA ASP A 697 31.80 51.69 -34.13
C ASP A 697 31.44 52.72 -35.21
N LEU A 698 31.24 52.28 -36.45
CA LEU A 698 30.78 53.14 -37.54
C LEU A 698 29.37 53.70 -37.27
N PHE A 699 28.43 52.86 -36.79
CA PHE A 699 27.08 53.31 -36.42
C PHE A 699 27.09 54.31 -35.26
N ASN A 700 27.93 54.06 -34.25
CA ASN A 700 28.15 54.98 -33.14
C ASN A 700 28.75 56.32 -33.62
N TRP A 701 29.68 56.28 -34.57
CA TRP A 701 30.32 57.48 -35.13
C TRP A 701 29.37 58.36 -35.93
N PHE A 702 28.43 57.76 -36.67
CA PHE A 702 27.38 58.49 -37.40
C PHE A 702 26.14 58.82 -36.54
N GLY A 703 26.12 58.46 -35.24
CA GLY A 703 24.99 58.70 -34.35
C GLY A 703 23.71 57.94 -34.74
N ILE A 704 23.83 56.86 -35.52
CA ILE A 704 22.72 56.03 -35.96
C ILE A 704 22.54 54.92 -34.93
N LYS A 705 21.42 54.93 -34.19
CA LYS A 705 21.07 53.79 -33.33
C LYS A 705 20.73 52.59 -34.20
N ALA A 706 21.38 51.46 -33.90
CA ALA A 706 21.19 50.16 -34.56
C ALA A 706 19.73 49.69 -34.52
#